data_AF-A0A397B964-F1
#
_entry.id   AF-A0A397B964-F1
#
_cell.length_a   1.000
_cell.length_b   1.000
_cell.length_c   1.000
_cell.angle_alpha   90.00
_cell.angle_beta   90.00
_cell.angle_gamma   90.00
#
_symmetry.space_group_name_H-M   'P 1'
#
loop_
_entity.id
_entity.type
_entity.pdbx_description
1 polymer ?
#
loop_
_entity_poly.entity_id
_entity_poly.type
_entity_poly.pdbx_seq_one_letter_code
_entity_poly.pdbx_strand_id
1 'polypeptide(L)'
;MASRRPAADAAAASEVDLTLTPFCTDDGSGRWVLNDEISQMFVDEARAHRKVALNVVFELPGAGVALPSGTKKGLFIVKHPIKVDDDGNLSFLLVLRHVDLTATPQWGTLALLLASHAIFVREGHVHSDGFRNLNFLTKLMDVSMVPSTDDFAESAELNAQLLKRHMPKLTYVVVDVDKKECGGDAFPAYFEKVLASNPPNEFATTSVLANFFTQRDCFGIKSSMFKVPNAPYTAAKVVGAATDGHAIYKPFFGRYLCCGILAHLLHAVVPPLSTNAWAILPFRDFVRDVSLAYWHELTDNVIGTYADWLHVKVLPYDPVPVDGALVVDLTEIKMGIKQSEHDFHVIDHGQGDHSVFDEYGNLKKTRAGAKHDAGATSSTLDVGILHFLKQKRGGLQRQASIAVARPASSQESEEVDLDMHFEKIRAYPVPVQYIQNQRREKMPLDEQTLHAKHVESFAVASTALAPFMALSSAPDLIFTGENQLHVGAAQVESSVARLFAEFKTANAIASALFCSKLVRYLHGVVVEKTHLDDTASSSAVSQSKLMLFLIAYRANIDALVSQYQFLATGPAAQAVLSGFLHAVVPAHIQKAVVAAHRTFELQQSKLVDAIATAKQTLVLLNQSLEESNSVRIECMRREVDGQRQVDERKAEQARMVESSIAEAQAQIDQAMRDKDALFAKTVETTQATVATVEIIAKKPKEFSGYLFRQEGSGLLGKKWKQSFFVLKDGRFLCFKAKSYYEENRESMEPPLSVSGYTVLESRSHGNEFKLAPPTAGRTFCFRAPSDDDKEMWVQKFNEASNF
;
A
#
# COMPACT_ATOMS: atom_id res chain seq x y z
N MET A 1 -2.37 -38.51 25.63
CA MET A 1 -3.71 -39.11 25.40
C MET A 1 -3.90 -39.31 23.91
N ALA A 2 -3.53 -40.49 23.41
CA ALA A 2 -3.74 -40.88 22.02
C ALA A 2 -5.06 -41.65 21.96
N SER A 3 -6.04 -41.12 21.23
CA SER A 3 -7.30 -41.81 20.94
C SER A 3 -7.00 -42.94 19.95
N ARG A 4 -6.86 -44.16 20.48
CA ARG A 4 -7.06 -45.39 19.70
C ARG A 4 -8.52 -45.42 19.28
N ARG A 5 -8.80 -45.11 18.01
CA ARG A 5 -10.04 -45.54 17.37
C ARG A 5 -9.98 -47.06 17.17
N PRO A 6 -11.06 -47.79 17.49
CA PRO A 6 -11.06 -49.24 17.48
C PRO A 6 -11.02 -49.77 16.04
N ALA A 7 -10.07 -50.66 15.78
CA ALA A 7 -10.17 -51.64 14.71
C ALA A 7 -11.28 -52.62 15.12
N ALA A 8 -12.52 -52.30 14.75
CA ALA A 8 -13.67 -53.16 14.94
C ALA A 8 -14.48 -53.10 13.64
N ASP A 9 -14.03 -53.89 12.67
CA ASP A 9 -14.85 -54.67 11.73
C ASP A 9 -13.90 -55.60 10.95
N ALA A 10 -13.15 -56.42 11.69
CA ALA A 10 -12.65 -57.69 11.14
C ALA A 10 -13.86 -58.63 11.13
N ALA A 11 -14.69 -58.47 10.11
CA ALA A 11 -15.83 -59.32 9.83
C ALA A 11 -15.37 -60.79 9.84
N ALA A 12 -16.17 -61.64 10.47
CA ALA A 12 -16.20 -63.07 10.19
C ALA A 12 -16.04 -63.27 8.68
N ALA A 13 -15.12 -64.16 8.25
CA ALA A 13 -14.78 -64.41 6.86
C ALA A 13 -16.04 -64.41 5.97
N SER A 14 -16.36 -63.25 5.39
CA SER A 14 -17.52 -63.12 4.51
C SER A 14 -17.17 -63.95 3.30
N GLU A 15 -17.96 -64.98 3.06
CA GLU A 15 -17.81 -65.82 1.88
C GLU A 15 -17.73 -64.91 0.65
N VAL A 16 -16.57 -64.93 -0.03
CA VAL A 16 -16.34 -64.06 -1.20
C VAL A 16 -17.45 -64.33 -2.20
N ASP A 17 -18.20 -63.29 -2.57
CA ASP A 17 -19.24 -63.40 -3.60
C ASP A 17 -18.57 -63.67 -4.95
N LEU A 18 -18.71 -64.90 -5.46
CA LEU A 18 -18.12 -65.35 -6.72
C LEU A 18 -19.11 -65.20 -7.90
N THR A 19 -20.09 -64.30 -7.78
CA THR A 19 -21.01 -63.99 -8.87
C THR A 19 -20.25 -63.44 -10.07
N LEU A 20 -20.41 -64.10 -11.21
CA LEU A 20 -19.75 -63.74 -12.47
C LEU A 20 -20.55 -62.69 -13.22
N THR A 21 -19.87 -61.62 -13.63
CA THR A 21 -20.40 -60.57 -14.50
C THR A 21 -19.71 -60.65 -15.86
N PRO A 22 -20.43 -60.45 -16.99
CA PRO A 22 -19.79 -60.36 -18.30
C PRO A 22 -18.72 -59.26 -18.29
N PHE A 23 -17.51 -59.57 -18.76
CA PHE A 23 -16.45 -58.57 -18.91
C PHE A 23 -16.12 -58.34 -20.39
N CYS A 24 -15.83 -59.40 -21.13
CA CYS A 24 -15.69 -59.38 -22.58
C CYS A 24 -16.43 -60.59 -23.13
N THR A 25 -17.49 -60.36 -23.91
CA THR A 25 -18.33 -61.44 -24.43
C THR A 25 -18.62 -61.26 -25.91
N ASP A 26 -18.85 -62.37 -26.61
CA ASP A 26 -19.41 -62.38 -27.96
C ASP A 26 -20.84 -61.83 -27.95
N ASP A 27 -21.15 -60.91 -28.87
CA ASP A 27 -22.48 -60.34 -29.07
C ASP A 27 -23.44 -61.25 -29.86
N GLY A 28 -22.95 -62.41 -30.30
CA GLY A 28 -23.68 -63.39 -31.09
C GLY A 28 -23.52 -63.21 -32.60
N SER A 29 -22.88 -62.12 -33.05
CA SER A 29 -22.44 -61.91 -34.44
C SER A 29 -21.00 -62.35 -34.68
N GLY A 30 -20.31 -62.84 -33.65
CA GLY A 30 -18.88 -63.16 -33.69
C GLY A 30 -17.98 -61.97 -33.30
N ARG A 31 -18.57 -60.81 -32.97
CA ARG A 31 -17.85 -59.62 -32.50
C ARG A 31 -17.81 -59.61 -30.98
N TRP A 32 -16.65 -59.24 -30.42
CA TRP A 32 -16.48 -59.19 -28.97
C TRP A 32 -16.79 -57.79 -28.46
N VAL A 33 -17.55 -57.74 -27.38
CA VAL A 33 -18.01 -56.51 -26.73
C VAL A 33 -17.52 -56.50 -25.29
N LEU A 34 -16.91 -55.39 -24.89
CA LEU A 34 -16.53 -55.11 -23.52
C LEU A 34 -17.72 -54.56 -22.74
N ASN A 35 -17.82 -54.93 -21.47
CA ASN A 35 -18.84 -54.40 -20.58
C ASN A 35 -18.39 -53.03 -20.05
N ASP A 36 -19.02 -51.96 -20.54
CA ASP A 36 -18.69 -50.59 -20.19
C ASP A 36 -18.79 -50.30 -18.69
N GLU A 37 -19.76 -50.90 -17.97
CA GLU A 37 -19.91 -50.71 -16.52
C GLU A 37 -18.70 -51.24 -15.76
N ILE A 38 -18.17 -52.39 -16.20
CA ILE A 38 -16.97 -52.99 -15.60
C ILE A 38 -15.72 -52.23 -16.02
N SER A 39 -15.62 -51.77 -17.27
CA SER A 39 -14.51 -50.90 -17.71
C SER A 39 -14.44 -49.62 -16.87
N GLN A 40 -15.58 -48.95 -16.64
CA GLN A 40 -15.65 -47.73 -15.83
C GLN A 40 -15.23 -47.97 -14.37
N MET A 41 -15.56 -49.12 -13.80
CA MET A 41 -15.12 -49.50 -12.44
C MET A 41 -13.60 -49.50 -12.29
N PHE A 42 -12.85 -49.80 -13.36
CA PHE A 42 -11.39 -49.80 -13.34
C PHE A 42 -10.77 -48.40 -13.55
N VAL A 43 -11.50 -47.50 -14.20
CA VAL A 43 -11.05 -46.12 -14.50
C VAL A 43 -11.39 -45.14 -13.36
N ASP A 44 -12.21 -45.57 -12.40
CA ASP A 44 -12.51 -44.80 -11.19
C ASP A 44 -11.24 -44.31 -10.47
N GLU A 45 -11.22 -43.03 -10.07
CA GLU A 45 -10.04 -42.32 -9.57
C GLU A 45 -9.41 -43.02 -8.36
N ALA A 46 -10.24 -43.63 -7.50
CA ALA A 46 -9.78 -44.36 -6.32
C ALA A 46 -8.96 -45.62 -6.65
N ARG A 47 -9.13 -46.19 -7.85
CA ARG A 47 -8.58 -47.49 -8.27
C ARG A 47 -7.67 -47.42 -9.47
N ALA A 48 -7.78 -46.39 -10.32
CA ALA A 48 -7.11 -46.29 -11.62
C ALA A 48 -5.59 -46.59 -11.56
N HIS A 49 -4.91 -46.13 -10.50
CA HIS A 49 -3.47 -46.31 -10.32
C HIS A 49 -3.08 -47.48 -9.41
N ARG A 50 -4.02 -48.29 -8.94
CA ARG A 50 -3.73 -49.50 -8.14
C ARG A 50 -3.24 -50.63 -9.04
N LYS A 51 -2.21 -51.36 -8.60
CA LYS A 51 -1.72 -52.54 -9.32
C LYS A 51 -2.83 -53.59 -9.35
N VAL A 52 -2.95 -54.28 -10.48
CA VAL A 52 -3.95 -55.31 -10.68
C VAL A 52 -3.31 -56.64 -11.00
N ALA A 53 -3.73 -57.68 -10.28
CA ALA A 53 -3.41 -59.07 -10.58
C ALA A 53 -4.67 -59.76 -11.13
N LEU A 54 -4.54 -60.38 -12.31
CA LEU A 54 -5.64 -61.06 -12.97
C LEU A 54 -5.43 -62.58 -12.86
N ASN A 55 -6.27 -63.24 -12.08
CA ASN A 55 -6.28 -64.69 -11.93
C ASN A 55 -7.34 -65.26 -12.87
N VAL A 56 -6.92 -65.96 -13.92
CA VAL A 56 -7.82 -66.40 -14.98
C VAL A 56 -8.04 -67.90 -14.89
N VAL A 57 -9.27 -68.32 -14.63
CA VAL A 57 -9.69 -69.72 -14.62
C VAL A 57 -10.21 -70.09 -16.01
N PHE A 58 -9.61 -71.10 -16.62
CA PHE A 58 -10.03 -71.66 -17.89
C PHE A 58 -11.02 -72.80 -17.62
N GLU A 59 -12.31 -72.48 -17.71
CA GLU A 59 -13.40 -73.45 -17.64
C GLU A 59 -13.75 -73.88 -19.06
N LEU A 60 -13.04 -74.90 -19.51
CA LEU A 60 -13.12 -75.35 -20.90
C LEU A 60 -14.05 -76.57 -21.00
N PRO A 61 -14.90 -76.64 -22.04
CA PRO A 61 -15.81 -77.77 -22.21
C PRO A 61 -15.02 -79.07 -22.38
N GLY A 62 -15.55 -80.17 -21.81
CA GLY A 62 -15.07 -81.52 -22.07
C GLY A 62 -15.38 -81.95 -23.52
N ALA A 63 -14.62 -82.91 -24.04
CA ALA A 63 -14.83 -83.44 -25.38
C ALA A 63 -16.29 -83.93 -25.57
N GLY A 64 -17.01 -83.36 -26.54
CA GLY A 64 -18.37 -83.78 -26.89
C GLY A 64 -19.52 -83.11 -26.11
N VAL A 65 -19.22 -82.18 -25.20
CA VAL A 65 -20.26 -81.42 -24.47
C VAL A 65 -20.77 -80.27 -25.35
N ALA A 66 -22.03 -80.37 -25.81
CA ALA A 66 -22.68 -79.28 -26.54
C ALA A 66 -22.96 -78.10 -25.61
N LEU A 67 -22.46 -76.93 -25.96
CA LEU A 67 -22.75 -75.69 -25.23
C LEU A 67 -24.23 -75.31 -25.41
N PRO A 68 -24.95 -74.88 -24.36
CA PRO A 68 -26.33 -74.46 -24.48
C PRO A 68 -26.48 -73.31 -25.49
N SER A 69 -27.46 -73.39 -26.39
CA SER A 69 -27.74 -72.32 -27.35
C SER A 69 -28.19 -71.05 -26.61
N GLY A 70 -27.51 -69.92 -26.84
CA GLY A 70 -27.86 -68.61 -26.26
C GLY A 70 -27.03 -68.18 -25.04
N THR A 71 -26.09 -69.00 -24.54
CA THR A 71 -25.13 -68.56 -23.52
C THR A 71 -24.06 -67.67 -24.14
N LYS A 72 -23.86 -66.47 -23.58
CA LYS A 72 -22.76 -65.58 -23.96
C LYS A 72 -21.42 -66.27 -23.72
N LYS A 73 -20.59 -66.33 -24.76
CA LYS A 73 -19.25 -66.91 -24.70
C LYS A 73 -18.24 -65.81 -24.42
N GLY A 74 -17.21 -66.11 -23.62
CA GLY A 74 -16.11 -65.18 -23.40
C GLY A 74 -15.61 -65.15 -21.96
N LEU A 75 -15.10 -63.98 -21.59
CA LEU A 75 -14.44 -63.70 -20.32
C LEU A 75 -15.40 -63.02 -19.36
N PHE A 76 -15.56 -63.63 -18.19
CA PHE A 76 -16.36 -63.12 -17.10
C PHE A 76 -15.47 -62.72 -15.93
N ILE A 77 -15.92 -61.79 -15.10
CA ILE A 77 -15.17 -61.29 -13.95
C ILE A 77 -16.03 -61.37 -12.69
N VAL A 78 -15.40 -61.68 -11.55
CA VAL A 78 -16.00 -61.43 -10.24
C VAL A 78 -15.87 -59.93 -9.95
N LYS A 79 -17.00 -59.23 -9.80
CA LYS A 79 -17.05 -57.76 -9.71
C LYS A 79 -16.21 -57.20 -8.56
N HIS A 80 -16.14 -57.91 -7.44
CA HIS A 80 -15.33 -57.54 -6.29
C HIS A 80 -13.96 -58.23 -6.35
N PRO A 81 -12.88 -57.54 -5.93
CA PRO A 81 -11.57 -58.17 -5.85
C PRO A 81 -11.63 -59.34 -4.86
N ILE A 82 -11.07 -60.48 -5.26
CA ILE A 82 -10.97 -61.68 -4.41
C ILE A 82 -9.93 -61.51 -3.31
N LYS A 83 -9.03 -60.53 -3.46
CA LYS A 83 -8.01 -60.16 -2.48
C LYS A 83 -7.60 -58.70 -2.64
N VAL A 84 -7.39 -58.02 -1.52
CA VAL A 84 -6.82 -56.68 -1.42
C VAL A 84 -5.58 -56.76 -0.52
N ASP A 85 -4.42 -56.38 -1.05
CA ASP A 85 -3.17 -56.38 -0.27
C ASP A 85 -3.08 -55.14 0.64
N ASP A 86 -2.15 -55.13 1.60
CA ASP A 86 -1.93 -54.03 2.55
C ASP A 86 -1.67 -52.67 1.86
N ASP A 87 -1.03 -52.69 0.69
CA ASP A 87 -0.77 -51.51 -0.15
C ASP A 87 -2.00 -51.03 -0.96
N GLY A 88 -3.15 -51.70 -0.82
CA GLY A 88 -4.38 -51.44 -1.55
C GLY A 88 -4.38 -51.94 -3.00
N ASN A 89 -3.45 -52.82 -3.37
CA ASN A 89 -3.41 -53.46 -4.69
C ASN A 89 -4.47 -54.57 -4.79
N LEU A 90 -4.97 -54.81 -5.99
CA LEU A 90 -6.21 -55.55 -6.22
C LEU A 90 -5.96 -56.84 -7.00
N SER A 91 -6.53 -57.95 -6.54
CA SER A 91 -6.57 -59.21 -7.29
C SER A 91 -7.98 -59.53 -7.71
N PHE A 92 -8.20 -59.78 -9.00
CA PHE A 92 -9.50 -60.16 -9.56
C PHE A 92 -9.49 -61.60 -10.06
N LEU A 93 -10.65 -62.25 -9.96
CA LEU A 93 -10.91 -63.55 -10.57
C LEU A 93 -11.65 -63.36 -11.89
N LEU A 94 -11.06 -63.88 -12.96
CA LEU A 94 -11.66 -63.93 -14.28
C LEU A 94 -11.89 -65.38 -14.65
N VAL A 95 -12.97 -65.66 -15.36
CA VAL A 95 -13.32 -67.01 -15.81
C VAL A 95 -13.61 -66.98 -17.29
N LEU A 96 -12.83 -67.72 -18.07
CA LEU A 96 -13.09 -67.96 -19.48
C LEU A 96 -14.07 -69.13 -19.59
N ARG A 97 -15.28 -68.88 -20.09
CA ARG A 97 -16.37 -69.87 -20.12
C ARG A 97 -17.03 -69.95 -21.48
N HIS A 98 -17.55 -71.13 -21.79
CA HIS A 98 -18.33 -71.41 -23.00
C HIS A 98 -17.59 -71.15 -24.32
N VAL A 99 -16.26 -71.22 -24.30
CA VAL A 99 -15.42 -71.03 -25.49
C VAL A 99 -14.78 -72.37 -25.89
N ASP A 100 -14.84 -72.68 -27.18
CA ASP A 100 -14.03 -73.73 -27.79
C ASP A 100 -12.74 -73.10 -28.33
N LEU A 101 -11.62 -73.39 -27.66
CA LEU A 101 -10.30 -72.85 -28.00
C LEU A 101 -9.70 -73.51 -29.25
N THR A 102 -10.28 -74.61 -29.75
CA THR A 102 -9.87 -75.18 -31.04
C THR A 102 -10.42 -74.39 -32.22
N ALA A 103 -11.64 -73.84 -32.07
CA ALA A 103 -12.28 -73.00 -33.08
C ALA A 103 -11.88 -71.52 -32.95
N THR A 104 -11.78 -71.02 -31.71
CA THR A 104 -11.53 -69.61 -31.42
C THR A 104 -10.34 -69.44 -30.46
N PRO A 105 -9.11 -69.73 -30.92
CA PRO A 105 -7.90 -69.69 -30.08
C PRO A 105 -7.59 -68.29 -29.53
N GLN A 106 -8.11 -67.23 -30.15
CA GLN A 106 -7.88 -65.83 -29.79
C GLN A 106 -8.33 -65.53 -28.35
N TRP A 107 -9.41 -66.17 -27.87
CA TRP A 107 -9.90 -66.01 -26.50
C TRP A 107 -8.87 -66.51 -25.48
N GLY A 108 -8.22 -67.63 -25.79
CA GLY A 108 -7.16 -68.19 -24.96
C GLY A 108 -5.91 -67.30 -24.97
N THR A 109 -5.55 -66.76 -26.15
CA THR A 109 -4.45 -65.78 -26.28
C THR A 109 -4.71 -64.54 -25.41
N LEU A 110 -5.89 -63.91 -25.51
CA LEU A 110 -6.26 -62.76 -24.68
C LEU A 110 -6.16 -63.07 -23.19
N ALA A 111 -6.77 -64.18 -22.77
CA ALA A 111 -6.79 -64.61 -21.38
C ALA A 111 -5.38 -64.80 -20.81
N LEU A 112 -4.45 -65.40 -21.57
CA LEU A 112 -3.07 -65.61 -21.14
C LEU A 112 -2.21 -64.35 -21.16
N LEU A 113 -2.41 -63.46 -22.14
CA LEU A 113 -1.69 -62.19 -22.18
C LEU A 113 -2.03 -61.32 -20.97
N LEU A 114 -3.28 -61.34 -20.52
CA LEU A 114 -3.74 -60.58 -19.36
C LEU A 114 -3.44 -61.27 -18.02
N ALA A 115 -3.47 -62.60 -17.98
CA ALA A 115 -3.28 -63.35 -16.74
C ALA A 115 -1.94 -63.03 -16.08
N SER A 116 -2.00 -62.84 -14.76
CA SER A 116 -0.88 -63.01 -13.83
C SER A 116 -0.74 -64.48 -13.42
N HIS A 117 -1.89 -65.16 -13.26
CA HIS A 117 -1.98 -66.57 -12.91
C HIS A 117 -3.09 -67.20 -13.75
N ALA A 118 -2.72 -68.19 -14.57
CA ALA A 118 -3.64 -68.98 -15.38
C ALA A 118 -3.91 -70.33 -14.70
N ILE A 119 -5.18 -70.63 -14.43
CA ILE A 119 -5.62 -71.87 -13.79
C ILE A 119 -6.45 -72.67 -14.79
N PHE A 120 -5.89 -73.78 -15.28
CA PHE A 120 -6.57 -74.67 -16.21
C PHE A 120 -7.28 -75.77 -15.43
N VAL A 121 -8.61 -75.83 -15.48
CA VAL A 121 -9.37 -76.87 -14.80
C VAL A 121 -9.90 -77.88 -15.81
N ARG A 122 -9.61 -79.16 -15.57
CA ARG A 122 -9.94 -80.25 -16.48
C ARG A 122 -10.42 -81.50 -15.77
N GLU A 123 -11.46 -82.10 -16.32
CA GLU A 123 -11.93 -83.42 -15.90
C GLU A 123 -11.01 -84.53 -16.40
N GLY A 124 -10.68 -85.45 -15.51
CA GLY A 124 -9.78 -86.56 -15.80
C GLY A 124 -8.30 -86.15 -15.87
N HIS A 125 -7.50 -87.07 -16.42
CA HIS A 125 -6.04 -86.95 -16.52
C HIS A 125 -5.59 -85.76 -17.39
N VAL A 126 -4.36 -85.30 -17.18
CA VAL A 126 -3.77 -84.17 -17.96
C VAL A 126 -3.80 -84.44 -19.47
N HIS A 127 -3.68 -85.70 -19.88
CA HIS A 127 -3.68 -86.15 -21.27
C HIS A 127 -5.03 -86.76 -21.72
N SER A 128 -6.11 -86.63 -20.94
CA SER A 128 -7.41 -87.27 -21.24
C SER A 128 -7.94 -86.92 -22.64
N ASP A 129 -7.71 -85.69 -23.08
CA ASP A 129 -8.13 -85.15 -24.38
C ASP A 129 -6.96 -84.88 -25.35
N GLY A 130 -5.78 -85.46 -25.11
CA GLY A 130 -4.61 -85.25 -25.97
C GLY A 130 -4.20 -83.79 -26.14
N PHE A 131 -4.27 -83.00 -25.05
CA PHE A 131 -3.98 -81.56 -25.05
C PHE A 131 -4.72 -80.74 -26.13
N ARG A 132 -5.80 -81.28 -26.73
CA ARG A 132 -6.48 -80.69 -27.91
C ARG A 132 -6.87 -79.23 -27.69
N ASN A 133 -7.40 -78.93 -26.50
CA ASN A 133 -7.84 -77.60 -26.12
C ASN A 133 -6.72 -76.70 -25.58
N LEU A 134 -5.48 -77.16 -25.58
CA LEU A 134 -4.26 -76.39 -25.31
C LEU A 134 -3.48 -76.11 -26.60
N ASN A 135 -3.87 -76.66 -27.76
CA ASN A 135 -3.22 -76.37 -29.04
C ASN A 135 -3.22 -74.88 -29.41
N PHE A 136 -4.18 -74.10 -28.88
CA PHE A 136 -4.20 -72.64 -29.05
C PHE A 136 -2.93 -71.96 -28.49
N LEU A 137 -2.18 -72.60 -27.59
CA LEU A 137 -0.93 -72.05 -27.07
C LEU A 137 0.10 -71.78 -28.17
N THR A 138 0.05 -72.53 -29.28
CA THR A 138 0.91 -72.24 -30.45
C THR A 138 0.62 -70.87 -31.07
N LYS A 139 -0.59 -70.33 -30.91
CA LYS A 139 -0.96 -68.97 -31.33
C LYS A 139 -0.33 -67.86 -30.50
N LEU A 140 0.29 -68.18 -29.36
CA LEU A 140 1.10 -67.20 -28.63
C LEU A 140 2.34 -66.79 -29.43
N MET A 141 2.84 -67.65 -30.32
CA MET A 141 3.99 -67.34 -31.18
C MET A 141 3.69 -66.26 -32.22
N ASP A 142 2.41 -66.06 -32.55
CA ASP A 142 1.93 -65.00 -33.44
C ASP A 142 1.81 -63.65 -32.68
N VAL A 143 2.14 -63.58 -31.39
CA VAL A 143 2.14 -62.33 -30.61
C VAL A 143 3.53 -61.69 -30.65
N SER A 144 3.58 -60.44 -31.11
CA SER A 144 4.79 -59.61 -31.07
C SER A 144 4.90 -58.85 -29.75
N MET A 145 6.00 -59.15 -29.06
CA MET A 145 6.50 -58.53 -27.85
C MET A 145 7.68 -57.59 -28.15
N VAL A 146 8.09 -57.47 -29.41
CA VAL A 146 9.13 -56.56 -29.91
C VAL A 146 8.49 -55.34 -30.60
N PRO A 147 9.19 -54.20 -30.74
CA PRO A 147 8.67 -53.05 -31.46
C PRO A 147 8.29 -53.41 -32.91
N SER A 148 7.18 -52.86 -33.43
CA SER A 148 6.81 -53.01 -34.85
C SER A 148 7.81 -52.41 -35.85
N THR A 149 8.78 -51.61 -35.38
CA THR A 149 9.86 -51.06 -36.22
C THR A 149 10.93 -52.09 -36.56
N ASP A 150 11.02 -53.16 -35.78
CA ASP A 150 12.00 -54.21 -35.96
C ASP A 150 11.42 -55.29 -36.89
N ASP A 151 12.24 -55.89 -37.75
CA ASP A 151 11.79 -57.05 -38.53
C ASP A 151 11.50 -58.22 -37.58
N PHE A 152 10.24 -58.67 -37.57
CA PHE A 152 9.77 -59.75 -36.71
C PHE A 152 10.53 -61.05 -36.97
N ALA A 153 10.92 -61.31 -38.23
CA ALA A 153 11.66 -62.51 -38.58
C ALA A 153 13.08 -62.50 -38.00
N GLU A 154 13.76 -61.35 -38.02
CA GLU A 154 15.10 -61.18 -37.45
C GLU A 154 15.06 -61.13 -35.92
N SER A 155 13.94 -60.69 -35.34
CA SER A 155 13.75 -60.55 -33.90
C SER A 155 13.03 -61.74 -33.23
N ALA A 156 12.83 -62.85 -33.96
CA ALA A 156 12.03 -63.98 -33.47
C ALA A 156 12.55 -64.59 -32.15
N GLU A 157 13.87 -64.68 -32.00
CA GLU A 157 14.49 -65.20 -30.76
C GLU A 157 14.26 -64.24 -29.58
N LEU A 158 14.46 -62.93 -29.79
CA LEU A 158 14.18 -61.91 -28.79
C LEU A 158 12.70 -61.89 -28.40
N ASN A 159 11.80 -62.02 -29.39
CA ASN A 159 10.37 -62.12 -29.18
C ASN A 159 10.02 -63.31 -28.28
N ALA A 160 10.58 -64.49 -28.55
CA ALA A 160 10.35 -65.68 -27.73
C ALA A 160 10.84 -65.50 -26.28
N GLN A 161 12.00 -64.85 -26.09
CA GLN A 161 12.53 -64.54 -24.76
C GLN A 161 11.62 -63.57 -23.99
N LEU A 162 11.14 -62.51 -24.64
CA LEU A 162 10.21 -61.54 -24.05
C LEU A 162 8.84 -62.17 -23.76
N LEU A 163 8.31 -62.97 -24.68
CA LEU A 163 7.06 -63.70 -24.49
C LEU A 163 7.15 -64.65 -23.29
N LYS A 164 8.25 -65.41 -23.16
CA LYS A 164 8.54 -66.27 -22.00
C LYS A 164 8.56 -65.47 -20.69
N ARG A 165 9.18 -64.28 -20.68
CA ARG A 165 9.23 -63.41 -19.49
C ARG A 165 7.84 -62.93 -19.05
N HIS A 166 6.91 -62.78 -19.98
CA HIS A 166 5.56 -62.29 -19.72
C HIS A 166 4.50 -63.42 -19.61
N MET A 167 4.89 -64.69 -19.57
CA MET A 167 3.92 -65.75 -19.31
C MET A 167 3.45 -65.75 -17.85
N PRO A 168 2.15 -66.02 -17.59
CA PRO A 168 1.63 -66.14 -16.23
C PRO A 168 2.20 -67.35 -15.51
N LYS A 169 2.06 -67.37 -14.18
CA LYS A 169 2.09 -68.64 -13.44
C LYS A 169 0.99 -69.55 -13.98
N LEU A 170 1.31 -70.81 -14.27
CA LEU A 170 0.36 -71.79 -14.75
C LEU A 170 0.06 -72.79 -13.64
N THR A 171 -1.22 -73.04 -13.37
CA THR A 171 -1.64 -74.12 -12.49
C THR A 171 -2.62 -75.02 -13.21
N TYR A 172 -2.28 -76.30 -13.31
CA TYR A 172 -3.13 -77.31 -13.90
C TYR A 172 -3.92 -78.02 -12.81
N VAL A 173 -5.23 -78.11 -12.98
CA VAL A 173 -6.13 -78.68 -11.98
C VAL A 173 -6.86 -79.86 -12.60
N VAL A 174 -6.56 -81.05 -12.10
CA VAL A 174 -7.23 -82.29 -12.50
C VAL A 174 -8.43 -82.54 -11.59
N VAL A 175 -9.59 -82.80 -12.19
CA VAL A 175 -10.85 -83.07 -11.50
C VAL A 175 -11.12 -84.57 -11.54
N ASP A 176 -11.44 -85.13 -10.38
CA ASP A 176 -11.80 -86.54 -10.21
C ASP A 176 -10.68 -87.53 -10.61
N VAL A 177 -9.42 -87.11 -10.41
CA VAL A 177 -8.24 -87.97 -10.57
C VAL A 177 -7.63 -88.28 -9.20
N ASP A 178 -7.46 -89.56 -8.92
CA ASP A 178 -6.86 -90.01 -7.67
C ASP A 178 -5.33 -90.19 -7.80
N LYS A 179 -4.60 -89.96 -6.70
CA LYS A 179 -3.13 -90.09 -6.66
C LYS A 179 -2.62 -91.47 -7.14
N LYS A 180 -3.40 -92.52 -6.94
CA LYS A 180 -3.06 -93.88 -7.42
C LYS A 180 -3.03 -93.94 -8.95
N GLU A 181 -3.93 -93.24 -9.61
CA GLU A 181 -4.03 -93.17 -11.08
C GLU A 181 -2.89 -92.34 -11.67
N CYS A 182 -2.27 -91.45 -10.88
CA CYS A 182 -1.03 -90.75 -11.20
C CYS A 182 0.24 -91.58 -10.92
N GLY A 183 0.13 -92.90 -10.74
CA GLY A 183 1.29 -93.77 -10.45
C GLY A 183 1.89 -93.56 -9.05
N GLY A 184 1.15 -92.94 -8.12
CA GLY A 184 1.63 -92.64 -6.76
C GLY A 184 2.44 -91.34 -6.64
N ASP A 185 2.73 -90.67 -7.76
CA ASP A 185 3.43 -89.39 -7.78
C ASP A 185 2.58 -88.27 -7.15
N ALA A 186 3.22 -87.26 -6.56
CA ALA A 186 2.50 -86.03 -6.21
C ALA A 186 2.06 -85.31 -7.49
N PHE A 187 0.91 -84.62 -7.49
CA PHE A 187 0.36 -83.98 -8.68
C PHE A 187 1.35 -83.08 -9.46
N PRO A 188 2.21 -82.26 -8.82
CA PRO A 188 3.22 -81.49 -9.55
C PRO A 188 4.24 -82.37 -10.27
N ALA A 189 4.72 -83.44 -9.62
CA ALA A 189 5.67 -84.38 -10.22
C ALA A 189 5.02 -85.19 -11.36
N TYR A 190 3.75 -85.58 -11.19
CA TYR A 190 2.95 -86.20 -12.25
C TYR A 190 2.85 -85.29 -13.48
N PHE A 191 2.55 -84.00 -13.29
CA PHE A 191 2.43 -83.05 -14.39
C PHE A 191 3.74 -82.88 -15.17
N GLU A 192 4.87 -82.70 -14.47
CA GLU A 192 6.18 -82.58 -15.13
C GLU A 192 6.58 -83.88 -15.87
N LYS A 193 6.22 -85.06 -15.34
CA LYS A 193 6.45 -86.35 -16.00
C LYS A 193 5.64 -86.50 -17.29
N VAL A 194 4.38 -86.01 -17.29
CA VAL A 194 3.52 -85.99 -18.49
C VAL A 194 4.07 -85.00 -19.54
N LEU A 195 4.60 -83.85 -19.12
CA LEU A 195 5.25 -82.92 -20.07
C LEU A 195 6.54 -83.50 -20.65
N ALA A 196 7.31 -84.24 -19.86
CA ALA A 196 8.56 -84.86 -20.30
C ALA A 196 8.36 -86.06 -21.25
N SER A 197 7.22 -86.76 -21.18
CA SER A 197 6.95 -87.94 -22.00
C SER A 197 6.69 -87.62 -23.48
N ASN A 198 6.42 -86.36 -23.83
CA ASN A 198 6.23 -85.85 -25.18
C ASN A 198 5.34 -86.74 -26.07
N PRO A 199 4.02 -86.79 -25.81
CA PRO A 199 3.10 -87.63 -26.57
C PRO A 199 3.18 -87.36 -28.09
N PRO A 200 3.18 -88.41 -28.93
CA PRO A 200 3.25 -88.27 -30.37
C PRO A 200 2.02 -87.50 -30.89
N ASN A 201 2.24 -86.52 -31.77
CA ASN A 201 1.29 -85.53 -32.31
C ASN A 201 0.98 -84.29 -31.47
N GLU A 202 1.55 -84.16 -30.27
CA GLU A 202 1.28 -83.02 -29.35
C GLU A 202 2.55 -82.24 -28.95
N PHE A 203 3.68 -82.57 -29.59
CA PHE A 203 5.00 -82.02 -29.30
C PHE A 203 5.06 -80.48 -29.30
N ALA A 204 4.37 -79.82 -30.23
CA ALA A 204 4.36 -78.36 -30.29
C ALA A 204 3.73 -77.74 -29.03
N THR A 205 2.60 -78.29 -28.57
CA THR A 205 1.87 -77.81 -27.40
C THR A 205 2.62 -78.11 -26.11
N THR A 206 3.15 -79.32 -25.95
CA THR A 206 3.95 -79.68 -24.76
C THR A 206 5.26 -78.88 -24.70
N SER A 207 5.89 -78.61 -25.86
CA SER A 207 7.08 -77.77 -25.95
C SER A 207 6.80 -76.33 -25.54
N VAL A 208 5.70 -75.72 -25.99
CA VAL A 208 5.31 -74.36 -25.57
C VAL A 208 5.06 -74.32 -24.06
N LEU A 209 4.31 -75.28 -23.52
CA LEU A 209 4.04 -75.39 -22.08
C LEU A 209 5.34 -75.51 -21.25
N ALA A 210 6.26 -76.37 -21.69
CA ALA A 210 7.51 -76.61 -20.97
C ALA A 210 8.49 -75.43 -21.07
N ASN A 211 8.57 -74.75 -22.23
CA ASN A 211 9.59 -73.74 -22.50
C ASN A 211 9.19 -72.32 -22.09
N PHE A 212 7.91 -71.96 -22.22
CA PHE A 212 7.44 -70.58 -21.98
C PHE A 212 6.91 -70.36 -20.57
N PHE A 213 6.21 -71.34 -19.97
CA PHE A 213 5.65 -71.20 -18.63
C PHE A 213 6.66 -71.69 -17.59
N THR A 214 7.49 -70.80 -17.05
CA THR A 214 8.56 -71.20 -16.11
C THR A 214 8.06 -71.52 -14.70
N GLN A 215 6.89 -70.98 -14.31
CA GLN A 215 6.24 -71.25 -13.04
C GLN A 215 5.01 -72.12 -13.29
N ARG A 216 5.11 -73.40 -12.97
CA ARG A 216 4.04 -74.40 -13.17
C ARG A 216 3.74 -75.12 -11.86
N ASP A 217 2.47 -75.42 -11.66
CA ASP A 217 2.00 -76.21 -10.53
C ASP A 217 0.84 -77.12 -10.95
N CYS A 218 0.56 -78.17 -10.18
CA CYS A 218 -0.55 -79.07 -10.45
C CYS A 218 -1.16 -79.63 -9.16
N PHE A 219 -2.49 -79.65 -9.07
CA PHE A 219 -3.20 -80.29 -7.96
C PHE A 219 -4.53 -80.92 -8.39
N GLY A 220 -4.97 -81.92 -7.60
CA GLY A 220 -6.24 -82.59 -7.80
C GLY A 220 -7.37 -82.05 -6.94
N ILE A 221 -8.57 -81.97 -7.52
CA ILE A 221 -9.83 -81.66 -6.83
C ILE A 221 -10.90 -82.69 -7.19
N LYS A 222 -11.95 -82.79 -6.38
CA LYS A 222 -13.14 -83.60 -6.70
C LYS A 222 -14.27 -82.69 -7.17
N SER A 223 -15.06 -83.12 -8.14
CA SER A 223 -16.24 -82.37 -8.62
C SER A 223 -17.24 -82.07 -7.51
N SER A 224 -17.29 -82.92 -6.48
CA SER A 224 -18.08 -82.68 -5.26
C SER A 224 -17.64 -81.46 -4.42
N MET A 225 -16.47 -80.88 -4.71
CA MET A 225 -15.96 -79.69 -4.03
C MET A 225 -16.43 -78.38 -4.68
N PHE A 226 -17.17 -78.44 -5.78
CA PHE A 226 -17.68 -77.26 -6.45
C PHE A 226 -18.92 -76.78 -5.69
N LYS A 227 -19.00 -75.48 -5.38
CA LYS A 227 -20.20 -74.92 -4.72
C LYS A 227 -21.38 -74.87 -5.68
N VAL A 228 -21.11 -74.65 -6.96
CA VAL A 228 -22.08 -74.67 -8.04
C VAL A 228 -21.74 -75.82 -8.99
N PRO A 229 -22.73 -76.66 -9.40
CA PRO A 229 -22.48 -77.74 -10.36
C PRO A 229 -21.82 -77.22 -11.63
N ASN A 230 -20.82 -77.95 -12.14
CA ASN A 230 -20.06 -77.61 -13.35
C ASN A 230 -19.38 -76.21 -13.30
N ALA A 231 -19.12 -75.68 -12.11
CA ALA A 231 -18.48 -74.37 -11.92
C ALA A 231 -17.20 -74.51 -11.08
N PRO A 232 -16.09 -75.01 -11.68
CA PRO A 232 -14.86 -75.33 -10.96
C PRO A 232 -14.22 -74.11 -10.28
N TYR A 233 -14.43 -72.90 -10.80
CA TYR A 233 -13.93 -71.66 -10.20
C TYR A 233 -14.48 -71.39 -8.78
N THR A 234 -15.57 -72.06 -8.40
CA THR A 234 -16.17 -71.95 -7.06
C THR A 234 -15.51 -72.85 -6.01
N ALA A 235 -14.64 -73.77 -6.42
CA ALA A 235 -13.95 -74.67 -5.51
C ALA A 235 -12.97 -73.90 -4.63
N ALA A 236 -13.00 -74.15 -3.31
CA ALA A 236 -12.13 -73.46 -2.35
C ALA A 236 -10.63 -73.60 -2.67
N LYS A 237 -10.19 -74.74 -3.22
CA LYS A 237 -8.81 -74.94 -3.67
C LYS A 237 -8.43 -74.10 -4.90
N VAL A 238 -9.37 -73.83 -5.79
CA VAL A 238 -9.14 -72.99 -6.99
C VAL A 238 -9.06 -71.53 -6.58
N VAL A 239 -9.95 -71.07 -5.69
CA VAL A 239 -9.87 -69.72 -5.11
C VAL A 239 -8.59 -69.58 -4.29
N GLY A 240 -8.27 -70.57 -3.44
CA GLY A 240 -7.03 -70.63 -2.67
C GLY A 240 -5.79 -70.51 -3.54
N ALA A 241 -5.74 -71.22 -4.68
CA ALA A 241 -4.62 -71.07 -5.62
C ALA A 241 -4.43 -69.63 -6.13
N ALA A 242 -5.51 -68.85 -6.23
CA ALA A 242 -5.49 -67.44 -6.65
C ALA A 242 -5.27 -66.45 -5.49
N THR A 243 -5.55 -66.83 -4.23
CA THR A 243 -5.48 -65.93 -3.06
C THR A 243 -4.34 -66.23 -2.09
N ASP A 244 -3.84 -67.46 -2.07
CA ASP A 244 -2.83 -67.93 -1.12
C ASP A 244 -1.44 -67.39 -1.48
N GLY A 245 -0.73 -66.82 -0.49
CA GLY A 245 0.57 -66.18 -0.70
C GLY A 245 0.47 -64.76 -1.26
N HIS A 246 1.59 -64.14 -1.65
CA HIS A 246 1.57 -62.79 -2.21
C HIS A 246 0.99 -62.77 -3.63
N ALA A 247 0.16 -61.78 -3.94
CA ALA A 247 -0.39 -61.62 -5.27
C ALA A 247 0.71 -61.38 -6.31
N ILE A 248 0.56 -62.00 -7.48
CA ILE A 248 1.52 -61.87 -8.59
C ILE A 248 1.07 -60.69 -9.46
N TYR A 249 1.74 -59.55 -9.32
CA TYR A 249 1.51 -58.41 -10.19
C TYR A 249 2.42 -58.51 -11.41
N LYS A 250 1.82 -58.63 -12.59
CA LYS A 250 2.55 -58.79 -13.84
C LYS A 250 3.10 -57.43 -14.32
N PRO A 251 4.43 -57.29 -14.50
CA PRO A 251 4.98 -56.15 -15.19
C PRO A 251 4.97 -56.39 -16.70
N PHE A 252 4.47 -55.43 -17.46
CA PHE A 252 4.67 -55.35 -18.91
C PHE A 252 5.83 -54.41 -19.19
N PHE A 253 6.89 -54.94 -19.81
CA PHE A 253 8.03 -54.15 -20.28
C PHE A 253 8.62 -53.21 -19.21
N GLY A 254 8.68 -53.66 -17.95
CA GLY A 254 9.20 -52.88 -16.84
C GLY A 254 8.14 -52.05 -16.09
N ARG A 255 6.84 -52.21 -16.36
CA ARG A 255 5.79 -51.45 -15.68
C ARG A 255 4.64 -52.35 -15.21
N TYR A 256 4.26 -52.25 -13.94
CA TYR A 256 3.14 -53.02 -13.39
C TYR A 256 1.81 -52.57 -14.03
N LEU A 257 0.99 -53.54 -14.43
CA LEU A 257 -0.36 -53.26 -14.90
C LEU A 257 -1.20 -52.64 -13.77
N CYS A 258 -1.88 -51.53 -14.07
CA CYS A 258 -2.87 -50.92 -13.18
C CYS A 258 -4.27 -50.94 -13.79
N CYS A 259 -5.28 -50.63 -12.97
CA CYS A 259 -6.69 -50.68 -13.37
C CYS A 259 -7.01 -49.77 -14.57
N GLY A 260 -6.55 -48.51 -14.56
CA GLY A 260 -6.80 -47.56 -15.64
C GLY A 260 -6.26 -48.08 -16.98
N ILE A 261 -4.99 -48.53 -16.99
CA ILE A 261 -4.37 -49.08 -18.19
C ILE A 261 -5.05 -50.37 -18.67
N LEU A 262 -5.50 -51.24 -17.76
CA LEU A 262 -6.18 -52.49 -18.13
C LEU A 262 -7.43 -52.23 -18.99
N ALA A 263 -8.28 -51.27 -18.60
CA ALA A 263 -9.49 -50.96 -19.35
C ALA A 263 -9.13 -50.46 -20.77
N HIS A 264 -8.25 -49.46 -20.88
CA HIS A 264 -7.84 -48.93 -22.18
C HIS A 264 -7.11 -49.95 -23.06
N LEU A 265 -6.28 -50.82 -22.45
CA LEU A 265 -5.58 -51.89 -23.16
C LEU A 265 -6.58 -52.90 -23.75
N LEU A 266 -7.63 -53.26 -23.01
CA LEU A 266 -8.69 -54.12 -23.52
C LEU A 266 -9.42 -53.48 -24.69
N HIS A 267 -9.76 -52.19 -24.59
CA HIS A 267 -10.40 -51.47 -25.70
C HIS A 267 -9.51 -51.43 -26.97
N ALA A 268 -8.19 -51.43 -26.82
CA ALA A 268 -7.25 -51.48 -27.95
C ALA A 268 -7.06 -52.90 -28.51
N VAL A 269 -6.98 -53.92 -27.66
CA VAL A 269 -6.61 -55.30 -28.04
C VAL A 269 -7.83 -56.15 -28.47
N VAL A 270 -9.02 -55.90 -27.93
CA VAL A 270 -10.23 -56.69 -28.24
C VAL A 270 -10.67 -56.57 -29.72
N PRO A 271 -10.73 -55.37 -30.34
CA PRO A 271 -11.14 -55.25 -31.74
C PRO A 271 -10.31 -56.09 -32.74
N PRO A 272 -8.96 -56.04 -32.76
CA PRO A 272 -8.18 -56.86 -33.68
C PRO A 272 -8.31 -58.36 -33.38
N LEU A 273 -8.41 -58.77 -32.11
CA LEU A 273 -8.63 -60.17 -31.75
C LEU A 273 -10.00 -60.69 -32.20
N SER A 274 -11.06 -59.89 -32.08
CA SER A 274 -12.43 -60.29 -32.42
C SER A 274 -12.61 -60.59 -33.91
N THR A 275 -11.87 -59.90 -34.78
CA THR A 275 -11.95 -60.06 -36.24
C THR A 275 -11.00 -61.14 -36.77
N ASN A 276 -10.08 -61.63 -35.94
CA ASN A 276 -8.98 -62.53 -36.33
C ASN A 276 -8.21 -62.05 -37.58
N ALA A 277 -8.18 -60.73 -37.81
CA ALA A 277 -7.60 -60.14 -39.03
C ALA A 277 -6.08 -59.97 -38.95
N TRP A 278 -5.43 -60.48 -37.90
CA TRP A 278 -4.02 -60.28 -37.63
C TRP A 278 -3.20 -61.51 -37.98
N ALA A 279 -2.12 -61.31 -38.76
CA ALA A 279 -1.08 -62.31 -38.93
C ALA A 279 -0.12 -62.35 -37.73
N ILE A 280 0.19 -61.16 -37.18
CA ILE A 280 0.98 -60.96 -35.97
C ILE A 280 0.27 -59.91 -35.11
N LEU A 281 0.08 -60.16 -33.82
CA LEU A 281 -0.54 -59.22 -32.88
C LEU A 281 0.54 -58.32 -32.25
N PRO A 282 0.58 -57.01 -32.51
CA PRO A 282 1.61 -56.11 -31.97
C PRO A 282 1.30 -55.71 -30.51
N PHE A 283 1.36 -56.68 -29.60
CA PHE A 283 0.96 -56.48 -28.20
C PHE A 283 1.82 -55.46 -27.47
N ARG A 284 3.14 -55.43 -27.72
CA ARG A 284 4.01 -54.40 -27.13
C ARG A 284 3.59 -52.99 -27.51
N ASP A 285 3.26 -52.75 -28.78
CA ASP A 285 2.87 -51.42 -29.25
C ASP A 285 1.52 -51.01 -28.65
N PHE A 286 0.55 -51.93 -28.52
CA PHE A 286 -0.70 -51.63 -27.80
C PHE A 286 -0.44 -51.20 -26.35
N VAL A 287 0.41 -51.93 -25.61
CA VAL A 287 0.75 -51.56 -24.23
C VAL A 287 1.45 -50.20 -24.19
N ARG A 288 2.38 -49.94 -25.11
CA ARG A 288 3.11 -48.66 -25.20
C ARG A 288 2.15 -47.51 -25.48
N ASP A 289 1.37 -47.60 -26.55
CA ASP A 289 0.56 -46.50 -27.05
C ASP A 289 -0.56 -46.15 -26.06
N VAL A 290 -1.18 -47.17 -25.45
CA VAL A 290 -2.17 -46.95 -24.36
C VAL A 290 -1.52 -46.31 -23.14
N SER A 291 -0.32 -46.76 -22.74
CA SER A 291 0.37 -46.19 -21.58
C SER A 291 0.80 -44.74 -21.82
N LEU A 292 1.28 -44.41 -23.02
CA LEU A 292 1.65 -43.06 -23.41
C LEU A 292 0.43 -42.14 -23.48
N ALA A 293 -0.66 -42.59 -24.13
CA ALA A 293 -1.90 -41.82 -24.21
C ALA A 293 -2.45 -41.52 -22.82
N TYR A 294 -2.50 -42.52 -21.93
CA TYR A 294 -2.95 -42.34 -20.55
C TYR A 294 -2.03 -41.38 -19.76
N TRP A 295 -0.71 -41.45 -19.99
CA TRP A 295 0.24 -40.52 -19.38
C TRP A 295 0.00 -39.07 -19.82
N HIS A 296 -0.21 -38.84 -21.12
CA HIS A 296 -0.51 -37.51 -21.63
C HIS A 296 -1.81 -36.94 -21.08
N GLU A 297 -2.88 -37.76 -21.07
CA GLU A 297 -4.16 -37.39 -20.46
C GLU A 297 -3.99 -37.04 -18.97
N LEU A 298 -3.23 -37.84 -18.23
CA LEU A 298 -2.94 -37.57 -16.82
C LEU A 298 -2.18 -36.25 -16.63
N THR A 299 -1.15 -35.97 -17.46
CA THR A 299 -0.40 -34.71 -17.38
C THR A 299 -1.25 -33.50 -17.72
N ASP A 300 -2.12 -33.61 -18.72
CA ASP A 300 -3.05 -32.53 -19.11
C ASP A 300 -4.09 -32.29 -18.01
N ASN A 301 -4.61 -33.36 -17.40
CA ASN A 301 -5.53 -33.27 -16.26
C ASN A 301 -4.88 -32.60 -15.05
N VAL A 302 -3.59 -32.84 -14.79
CA VAL A 302 -2.85 -32.14 -13.73
C VAL A 302 -2.74 -30.64 -14.01
N ILE A 303 -2.43 -30.25 -15.26
CA ILE A 303 -2.35 -28.84 -15.66
C ILE A 303 -3.73 -28.18 -15.53
N GLY A 304 -4.79 -28.84 -15.98
CA GLY A 304 -6.17 -28.37 -15.86
C GLY A 304 -6.59 -28.20 -14.41
N THR A 305 -6.36 -29.21 -13.57
CA THR A 305 -6.67 -29.19 -12.13
C THR A 305 -5.91 -28.07 -11.40
N TYR A 306 -4.62 -27.86 -11.74
CA TYR A 306 -3.85 -26.74 -11.22
C TYR A 306 -4.48 -25.39 -11.62
N ALA A 307 -4.86 -25.24 -12.89
CA ALA A 307 -5.48 -24.02 -13.39
C ALA A 307 -6.82 -23.75 -12.68
N ASP A 308 -7.67 -24.77 -12.53
CA ASP A 308 -8.92 -24.68 -11.78
C ASP A 308 -8.68 -24.18 -10.35
N TRP A 309 -7.78 -24.82 -9.61
CA TRP A 309 -7.45 -24.42 -8.23
C TRP A 309 -6.93 -22.99 -8.13
N LEU A 310 -6.08 -22.56 -9.06
CA LEU A 310 -5.53 -21.22 -9.03
C LEU A 310 -6.59 -20.16 -9.35
N HIS A 311 -7.45 -20.37 -10.35
CA HIS A 311 -8.54 -19.44 -10.71
C HIS A 311 -9.66 -19.39 -9.65
N VAL A 312 -9.82 -20.44 -8.85
CA VAL A 312 -10.71 -20.43 -7.69
C VAL A 312 -10.14 -19.54 -6.60
N LYS A 313 -8.87 -19.76 -6.24
CA LYS A 313 -8.21 -19.12 -5.11
C LYS A 313 -7.86 -17.65 -5.38
N VAL A 314 -7.51 -17.31 -6.63
CA VAL A 314 -7.07 -15.98 -7.03
C VAL A 314 -8.05 -15.38 -8.02
N LEU A 315 -8.66 -14.27 -7.62
CA LEU A 315 -9.61 -13.51 -8.42
C LEU A 315 -8.89 -12.34 -9.13
N PRO A 316 -9.33 -12.00 -10.36
CA PRO A 316 -8.81 -10.85 -11.08
C PRO A 316 -9.13 -9.55 -10.33
N TYR A 317 -8.36 -8.50 -10.63
CA TYR A 317 -8.59 -7.18 -10.06
C TYR A 317 -9.85 -6.54 -10.65
N ASP A 318 -10.70 -6.05 -9.77
CA ASP A 318 -11.82 -5.17 -10.12
C ASP A 318 -11.39 -3.72 -9.82
N PRO A 319 -11.42 -2.80 -10.80
CA PRO A 319 -10.99 -1.44 -10.57
C PRO A 319 -11.92 -0.72 -9.58
N VAL A 320 -11.47 -0.58 -8.32
CA VAL A 320 -12.20 0.14 -7.27
C VAL A 320 -11.88 1.64 -7.35
N PRO A 321 -12.88 2.54 -7.21
CA PRO A 321 -12.62 3.96 -7.05
C PRO A 321 -11.92 4.21 -5.70
N VAL A 322 -10.73 4.82 -5.74
CA VAL A 322 -10.02 5.17 -4.50
C VAL A 322 -10.52 6.52 -4.01
N ASP A 323 -11.32 6.50 -2.93
CA ASP A 323 -11.84 7.70 -2.28
C ASP A 323 -11.54 7.71 -0.77
N GLY A 324 -11.96 8.78 -0.10
CA GLY A 324 -11.67 8.97 1.33
C GLY A 324 -12.38 7.94 2.22
N ALA A 325 -13.54 7.45 1.79
CA ALA A 325 -14.26 6.39 2.50
C ALA A 325 -13.47 5.09 2.42
N LEU A 326 -13.01 4.69 1.23
CA LEU A 326 -12.17 3.51 1.04
C LEU A 326 -10.87 3.59 1.82
N VAL A 327 -10.17 4.73 1.79
CA VAL A 327 -8.91 4.90 2.55
C VAL A 327 -9.16 4.77 4.05
N VAL A 328 -10.22 5.40 4.58
CA VAL A 328 -10.57 5.27 6.01
C VAL A 328 -10.95 3.84 6.34
N ASP A 329 -11.82 3.21 5.55
CA ASP A 329 -12.31 1.85 5.79
C ASP A 329 -11.18 0.82 5.72
N LEU A 330 -10.32 0.87 4.69
CA LEU A 330 -9.15 -0.02 4.60
C LEU A 330 -8.20 0.18 5.78
N THR A 331 -8.02 1.43 6.26
CA THR A 331 -7.17 1.70 7.42
C THR A 331 -7.79 1.16 8.69
N GLU A 332 -9.10 1.36 8.91
CA GLU A 332 -9.83 0.85 10.07
C GLU A 332 -9.89 -0.68 10.10
N ILE A 333 -10.07 -1.32 8.95
CA ILE A 333 -10.02 -2.78 8.80
C ILE A 333 -8.61 -3.30 9.13
N LYS A 334 -7.55 -2.73 8.54
CA LYS A 334 -6.16 -3.13 8.85
C LYS A 334 -5.75 -2.85 10.30
N MET A 335 -6.39 -1.90 10.98
CA MET A 335 -6.20 -1.63 12.40
C MET A 335 -7.08 -2.49 13.33
N GLY A 336 -7.97 -3.34 12.78
CA GLY A 336 -8.87 -4.18 13.57
C GLY A 336 -10.02 -3.42 14.26
N ILE A 337 -10.30 -2.18 13.87
CA ILE A 337 -11.33 -1.31 14.48
C ILE A 337 -12.73 -1.66 13.95
N LYS A 338 -12.83 -2.08 12.69
CA LYS A 338 -14.04 -2.63 12.08
C LYS A 338 -13.85 -4.12 11.83
N GLN A 339 -14.79 -4.96 12.28
CA GLN A 339 -14.94 -6.33 11.79
C GLN A 339 -15.75 -6.29 10.48
N SER A 340 -15.31 -7.01 9.45
CA SER A 340 -15.86 -6.88 8.10
C SER A 340 -17.32 -7.38 8.02
N GLU A 341 -18.26 -6.49 7.69
CA GLU A 341 -19.52 -6.88 7.07
C GLU A 341 -19.30 -6.85 5.55
N HIS A 342 -19.31 -8.03 4.92
CA HIS A 342 -19.35 -8.31 3.48
C HIS A 342 -18.65 -7.34 2.49
N ASP A 343 -17.69 -7.88 1.73
CA ASP A 343 -17.04 -7.38 0.50
C ASP A 343 -15.61 -6.78 0.50
N PHE A 344 -14.92 -6.64 1.64
CA PHE A 344 -13.46 -6.37 1.62
C PHE A 344 -12.73 -7.16 2.71
N HIS A 345 -12.31 -8.38 2.39
CA HIS A 345 -11.50 -9.21 3.28
C HIS A 345 -10.01 -8.98 3.05
N VAL A 346 -9.42 -8.03 3.77
CA VAL A 346 -7.97 -8.03 4.02
C VAL A 346 -7.67 -8.98 5.18
N ILE A 347 -6.69 -9.85 4.98
CA ILE A 347 -6.28 -10.90 5.93
C ILE A 347 -5.71 -10.30 7.21
N ASP A 348 -6.16 -10.87 8.32
CA ASP A 348 -5.60 -10.78 9.66
C ASP A 348 -4.14 -11.27 9.68
N HIS A 349 -3.22 -10.35 9.95
CA HIS A 349 -1.82 -10.65 10.23
C HIS A 349 -1.56 -10.56 11.74
N GLY A 350 -2.07 -11.52 12.51
CA GLY A 350 -1.45 -12.01 13.75
C GLY A 350 -0.76 -10.96 14.63
N GLN A 351 -1.46 -9.89 15.00
CA GLN A 351 -1.03 -9.02 16.09
C GLN A 351 -2.14 -8.99 17.13
N GLY A 352 -1.81 -9.59 18.27
CA GLY A 352 -2.71 -9.77 19.40
C GLY A 352 -3.34 -8.47 19.89
N ASP A 353 -4.51 -8.67 20.48
CA ASP A 353 -5.30 -7.70 21.22
C ASP A 353 -4.42 -6.77 22.07
N HIS A 354 -4.89 -5.52 22.23
CA HIS A 354 -4.35 -4.42 23.06
C HIS A 354 -3.52 -3.37 22.29
N SER A 355 -4.23 -2.45 21.62
CA SER A 355 -3.69 -1.14 21.24
C SER A 355 -4.58 -0.03 21.80
N VAL A 356 -4.02 0.84 22.64
CA VAL A 356 -4.70 2.03 23.21
C VAL A 356 -3.94 3.27 22.75
N PHE A 357 -4.69 4.30 22.35
CA PHE A 357 -4.16 5.61 21.95
C PHE A 357 -3.78 6.45 23.17
N ASP A 358 -2.65 7.17 23.09
CA ASP A 358 -2.36 8.21 24.06
C ASP A 358 -3.11 9.53 23.76
N GLU A 359 -2.99 10.48 24.67
CA GLU A 359 -3.59 11.82 24.60
C GLU A 359 -3.14 12.67 23.39
N TYR A 360 -2.13 12.22 22.63
CA TYR A 360 -1.65 12.84 21.40
C TYR A 360 -1.96 12.02 20.14
N GLY A 361 -2.71 10.92 20.27
CA GLY A 361 -3.11 10.07 19.15
C GLY A 361 -2.03 9.08 18.67
N ASN A 362 -0.98 8.84 19.45
CA ASN A 362 0.03 7.83 19.14
C ASN A 362 -0.32 6.47 19.74
N LEU A 363 0.00 5.39 19.02
CA LEU A 363 -0.26 4.01 19.44
C LEU A 363 0.83 3.54 20.43
N LYS A 364 0.49 3.30 21.70
CA LYS A 364 1.43 2.68 22.66
C LYS A 364 1.22 1.16 22.72
N LYS A 365 2.24 0.38 22.31
CA LYS A 365 2.35 -1.05 22.64
C LYS A 365 2.92 -1.20 24.05
N THR A 366 2.13 -1.74 25.00
CA THR A 366 2.66 -2.22 26.28
C THR A 366 3.43 -3.53 26.04
N ARG A 367 4.76 -3.45 25.98
CA ARG A 367 5.63 -4.64 25.88
C ARG A 367 5.59 -5.42 27.21
N ALA A 368 4.92 -6.56 27.23
CA ALA A 368 5.25 -7.63 28.16
C ALA A 368 6.39 -8.49 27.54
N GLY A 369 7.54 -8.47 28.22
CA GLY A 369 8.80 -9.19 27.98
C GLY A 369 8.97 -10.10 26.76
N ALA A 370 9.85 -9.69 25.84
CA ALA A 370 10.71 -10.61 25.09
C ALA A 370 11.99 -9.87 24.66
N LYS A 371 13.13 -10.54 24.80
CA LYS A 371 14.49 -10.04 24.59
C LYS A 371 14.75 -9.63 23.13
N HIS A 372 15.65 -8.66 23.01
CA HIS A 372 16.30 -8.13 21.81
C HIS A 372 16.39 -9.10 20.61
N ASP A 373 15.82 -8.66 19.49
CA ASP A 373 16.48 -8.72 18.18
C ASP A 373 16.36 -7.34 17.52
N ALA A 374 17.52 -6.82 17.10
CA ALA A 374 17.70 -5.50 16.52
C ALA A 374 17.51 -5.58 14.99
N GLY A 375 16.57 -4.82 14.45
CA GLY A 375 16.44 -4.66 12.99
C GLY A 375 15.11 -4.13 12.45
N ALA A 376 14.00 -4.23 13.20
CA ALA A 376 12.71 -3.71 12.74
C ALA A 376 12.32 -2.46 13.55
N THR A 377 12.56 -1.28 12.99
CA THR A 377 11.92 -0.04 13.45
C THR A 377 10.41 -0.23 13.32
N SER A 378 9.69 -0.38 14.42
CA SER A 378 8.23 -0.39 14.39
C SER A 378 7.76 0.98 13.91
N SER A 379 7.39 1.09 12.64
CA SER A 379 6.81 2.30 12.07
C SER A 379 5.44 2.52 12.70
N THR A 380 5.37 3.45 13.65
CA THR A 380 4.10 3.99 14.13
C THR A 380 3.41 4.68 12.96
N LEU A 381 2.18 4.26 12.63
CA LEU A 381 1.36 4.90 11.59
C LEU A 381 1.11 6.37 11.98
N ASP A 382 1.42 7.30 11.07
CA ASP A 382 1.06 8.69 11.25
C ASP A 382 -0.42 8.88 10.89
N VAL A 383 -1.25 9.07 11.92
CA VAL A 383 -2.70 9.22 11.80
C VAL A 383 -3.14 10.62 11.31
N GLY A 384 -2.21 11.53 11.03
CA GLY A 384 -2.50 12.90 10.63
C GLY A 384 -3.30 13.04 9.33
N ILE A 385 -3.21 12.09 8.40
CA ILE A 385 -4.05 12.03 7.18
C ILE A 385 -5.41 11.40 7.49
N LEU A 386 -5.43 10.32 8.27
CA LEU A 386 -6.66 9.63 8.67
C LEU A 386 -7.60 10.58 9.45
N HIS A 387 -7.05 11.34 10.39
CA HIS A 387 -7.80 12.33 11.17
C HIS A 387 -8.39 13.42 10.28
N PHE A 388 -7.61 13.94 9.32
CA PHE A 388 -8.08 14.93 8.35
C PHE A 388 -9.24 14.39 7.50
N LEU A 389 -9.12 13.16 6.99
CA LEU A 389 -10.17 12.51 6.21
C LEU A 389 -11.46 12.29 7.02
N LYS A 390 -11.35 11.92 8.30
CA LYS A 390 -12.51 11.75 9.20
C LYS A 390 -13.23 13.06 9.48
N GLN A 391 -12.50 14.17 9.61
CA GLN A 391 -13.09 15.48 9.93
C GLN A 391 -13.80 16.15 8.72
N LYS A 392 -13.41 15.85 7.48
CA LYS A 392 -13.91 16.54 6.27
C LYS A 392 -14.96 15.78 5.43
N ARG A 393 -15.68 14.81 6.01
CA ARG A 393 -16.57 13.82 5.33
C ARG A 393 -17.60 14.33 4.29
N GLY A 394 -17.80 15.63 4.06
CA GLY A 394 -18.75 16.15 3.07
C GLY A 394 -18.20 17.02 1.93
N GLY A 395 -16.93 17.45 1.96
CA GLY A 395 -16.43 18.51 1.05
C GLY A 395 -15.34 18.10 0.04
N LEU A 396 -14.60 17.01 0.30
CA LEU A 396 -13.38 16.67 -0.46
C LEU A 396 -13.64 16.07 -1.85
N GLN A 397 -14.79 15.43 -2.05
CA GLN A 397 -15.08 14.57 -3.21
C GLN A 397 -15.09 15.33 -4.55
N ARG A 398 -15.41 16.64 -4.52
CA ARG A 398 -15.43 17.50 -5.71
C ARG A 398 -14.11 18.21 -5.99
N GLN A 399 -13.22 18.41 -5.02
CA GLN A 399 -11.99 19.21 -5.22
C GLN A 399 -10.74 18.35 -5.39
N ALA A 400 -10.66 17.17 -4.77
CA ALA A 400 -9.59 16.20 -5.02
C ALA A 400 -9.58 15.68 -6.47
N SER A 401 -10.73 15.70 -7.12
CA SER A 401 -10.94 15.37 -8.55
C SER A 401 -10.68 16.55 -9.50
N ILE A 402 -10.61 17.80 -9.00
CA ILE A 402 -10.43 19.02 -9.81
C ILE A 402 -8.97 19.53 -9.78
N ALA A 403 -8.19 19.22 -8.74
CA ALA A 403 -6.81 19.71 -8.60
C ALA A 403 -5.81 19.10 -9.61
N VAL A 404 -6.20 18.05 -10.33
CA VAL A 404 -5.43 17.48 -11.45
C VAL A 404 -6.31 17.53 -12.69
N ALA A 405 -6.15 18.57 -13.50
CA ALA A 405 -6.73 18.62 -14.84
C ALA A 405 -6.28 17.37 -15.61
N ARG A 406 -7.20 16.44 -15.84
CA ARG A 406 -6.98 15.21 -16.59
C ARG A 406 -7.68 15.34 -17.94
N PRO A 407 -7.02 15.10 -19.08
CA PRO A 407 -7.71 15.02 -20.36
C PRO A 407 -8.58 13.76 -20.39
N ALA A 408 -9.86 13.92 -20.71
CA ALA A 408 -10.88 12.85 -20.74
C ALA A 408 -10.49 11.66 -21.65
N SER A 409 -9.62 11.88 -22.65
CA SER A 409 -9.12 10.84 -23.57
C SER A 409 -8.19 9.79 -22.91
N SER A 410 -7.71 10.03 -21.69
CA SER A 410 -6.77 9.13 -20.99
C SER A 410 -7.43 8.08 -20.10
N GLN A 411 -8.72 8.21 -19.75
CA GLN A 411 -9.44 7.20 -18.96
C GLN A 411 -9.87 6.00 -19.82
N GLU A 412 -10.43 6.24 -21.00
CA GLU A 412 -10.85 5.18 -21.92
C GLU A 412 -9.64 4.35 -22.42
N SER A 413 -8.49 5.00 -22.65
CA SER A 413 -7.28 4.30 -23.10
C SER A 413 -6.63 3.44 -21.98
N GLU A 414 -6.68 3.89 -20.71
CA GLU A 414 -6.18 3.10 -19.58
C GLU A 414 -7.11 1.92 -19.25
N GLU A 415 -8.44 2.08 -19.33
CA GLU A 415 -9.38 0.98 -19.04
C GLU A 415 -9.36 -0.12 -20.12
N VAL A 416 -9.15 0.24 -21.39
CA VAL A 416 -9.06 -0.72 -22.51
C VAL A 416 -7.77 -1.55 -22.47
N ASP A 417 -6.63 -0.96 -22.11
CA ASP A 417 -5.33 -1.68 -22.02
C ASP A 417 -5.28 -2.61 -20.79
N LEU A 418 -6.09 -2.32 -19.78
CA LEU A 418 -6.20 -3.11 -18.56
C LEU A 418 -7.05 -4.36 -18.73
N ASP A 419 -8.14 -4.27 -19.47
CA ASP A 419 -9.04 -5.40 -19.66
C ASP A 419 -8.35 -6.58 -20.35
N MET A 420 -7.42 -6.32 -21.27
CA MET A 420 -6.65 -7.36 -21.98
C MET A 420 -5.89 -8.32 -21.04
N HIS A 421 -5.40 -7.83 -19.90
CA HIS A 421 -4.62 -8.65 -18.95
C HIS A 421 -5.50 -9.48 -18.00
N PHE A 422 -6.76 -9.09 -17.81
CA PHE A 422 -7.69 -9.79 -16.91
C PHE A 422 -8.77 -10.58 -17.67
N GLU A 423 -8.99 -10.32 -18.96
CA GLU A 423 -10.01 -10.96 -19.79
C GLU A 423 -9.86 -12.49 -19.79
N LYS A 424 -8.64 -13.00 -20.00
CA LYS A 424 -8.37 -14.45 -19.99
C LYS A 424 -8.67 -15.09 -18.63
N ILE A 425 -8.31 -14.41 -17.54
CA ILE A 425 -8.54 -14.90 -16.17
C ILE A 425 -10.04 -14.86 -15.83
N ARG A 426 -10.77 -13.84 -16.29
CA ARG A 426 -12.23 -13.71 -16.09
C ARG A 426 -13.04 -14.70 -16.94
N ALA A 427 -12.59 -14.96 -18.16
CA ALA A 427 -13.25 -15.86 -19.09
C ALA A 427 -13.04 -17.35 -18.75
N TYR A 428 -12.11 -17.68 -17.85
CA TYR A 428 -11.82 -19.05 -17.48
C TYR A 428 -13.02 -19.72 -16.77
N PRO A 429 -13.57 -20.81 -17.34
CA PRO A 429 -14.73 -21.48 -16.77
C PRO A 429 -14.31 -22.39 -15.61
N VAL A 430 -14.42 -21.89 -14.38
CA VAL A 430 -14.13 -22.70 -13.18
C VAL A 430 -15.28 -23.68 -12.90
N PRO A 431 -15.01 -25.00 -12.79
CA PRO A 431 -16.01 -25.97 -12.41
C PRO A 431 -16.58 -25.72 -11.00
N VAL A 432 -17.91 -25.84 -10.85
CA VAL A 432 -18.64 -25.53 -9.60
C VAL A 432 -18.12 -26.30 -8.39
N GLN A 433 -17.63 -27.52 -8.61
CA GLN A 433 -17.07 -28.38 -7.56
C GLN A 433 -15.91 -27.75 -6.80
N TYR A 434 -15.14 -26.85 -7.44
CA TYR A 434 -14.00 -26.20 -6.79
C TYR A 434 -14.37 -24.91 -6.06
N ILE A 435 -15.53 -24.31 -6.36
CA ILE A 435 -15.94 -23.00 -5.83
C ILE A 435 -16.42 -23.12 -4.38
N GLN A 436 -16.98 -24.27 -4.00
CA GLN A 436 -17.58 -24.47 -2.69
C GLN A 436 -16.50 -24.51 -1.59
N ASN A 437 -16.73 -23.76 -0.50
CA ASN A 437 -15.89 -23.71 0.71
C ASN A 437 -14.46 -23.15 0.53
N GLN A 438 -14.16 -22.45 -0.56
CA GLN A 438 -12.85 -21.85 -0.77
C GLN A 438 -12.83 -20.35 -0.46
N ARG A 439 -11.80 -19.92 0.29
CA ARG A 439 -11.51 -18.50 0.48
C ARG A 439 -10.84 -17.98 -0.78
N ARG A 440 -11.52 -17.05 -1.46
CA ARG A 440 -11.03 -16.43 -2.70
C ARG A 440 -10.42 -15.06 -2.37
N GLU A 441 -9.28 -14.77 -2.97
CA GLU A 441 -8.56 -13.52 -2.73
C GLU A 441 -8.42 -12.75 -4.03
N LYS A 442 -8.78 -11.46 -4.02
CA LYS A 442 -8.70 -10.60 -5.20
C LYS A 442 -7.31 -9.98 -5.31
N MET A 443 -6.77 -9.94 -6.53
CA MET A 443 -5.59 -9.11 -6.81
C MET A 443 -5.88 -7.63 -6.48
N PRO A 444 -4.87 -6.82 -6.10
CA PRO A 444 -3.46 -7.18 -5.94
C PRO A 444 -3.14 -7.87 -4.61
N LEU A 445 -2.38 -8.96 -4.70
CA LEU A 445 -1.86 -9.75 -3.59
C LEU A 445 -0.37 -9.49 -3.40
N ASP A 446 0.13 -9.68 -2.18
CA ASP A 446 1.57 -9.75 -1.96
C ASP A 446 2.19 -10.98 -2.65
N GLU A 447 3.49 -10.90 -2.96
CA GLU A 447 4.17 -11.93 -3.73
C GLU A 447 4.25 -13.27 -3.00
N GLN A 448 4.35 -13.25 -1.66
CA GLN A 448 4.41 -14.47 -0.85
C GLN A 448 3.07 -15.20 -0.84
N THR A 449 1.97 -14.48 -0.67
CA THR A 449 0.61 -15.03 -0.70
C THR A 449 0.30 -15.61 -2.08
N LEU A 450 0.57 -14.87 -3.16
CA LEU A 450 0.36 -15.39 -4.52
C LEU A 450 1.20 -16.65 -4.79
N HIS A 451 2.46 -16.67 -4.34
CA HIS A 451 3.31 -17.85 -4.46
C HIS A 451 2.82 -19.03 -3.61
N ALA A 452 2.34 -18.78 -2.39
CA ALA A 452 1.76 -19.82 -1.53
C ALA A 452 0.54 -20.47 -2.20
N LYS A 453 -0.37 -19.68 -2.80
CA LYS A 453 -1.52 -20.23 -3.54
C LYS A 453 -1.08 -21.08 -4.73
N HIS A 454 -0.02 -20.69 -5.44
CA HIS A 454 0.57 -21.47 -6.51
C HIS A 454 1.12 -22.81 -6.00
N VAL A 455 1.94 -22.80 -4.95
CA VAL A 455 2.55 -24.01 -4.37
C VAL A 455 1.47 -24.96 -3.87
N GLU A 456 0.47 -24.47 -3.14
CA GLU A 456 -0.65 -25.29 -2.67
C GLU A 456 -1.44 -25.92 -3.83
N SER A 457 -1.76 -25.14 -4.86
CA SER A 457 -2.54 -25.62 -6.01
C SER A 457 -1.76 -26.67 -6.81
N PHE A 458 -0.46 -26.45 -6.99
CA PHE A 458 0.41 -27.40 -7.68
C PHE A 458 0.63 -28.67 -6.86
N ALA A 459 0.80 -28.55 -5.54
CA ALA A 459 0.94 -29.70 -4.65
C ALA A 459 -0.28 -30.62 -4.72
N VAL A 460 -1.50 -30.06 -4.72
CA VAL A 460 -2.75 -30.83 -4.87
C VAL A 460 -2.82 -31.50 -6.23
N ALA A 461 -2.64 -30.74 -7.32
CA ALA A 461 -2.75 -31.26 -8.68
C ALA A 461 -1.71 -32.35 -8.99
N SER A 462 -0.45 -32.16 -8.56
CA SER A 462 0.64 -33.11 -8.84
C SER A 462 0.55 -34.43 -8.07
N THR A 463 -0.30 -34.54 -7.04
CA THR A 463 -0.50 -35.80 -6.30
C THR A 463 -0.97 -36.95 -7.19
N ALA A 464 -1.63 -36.66 -8.31
CA ALA A 464 -2.09 -37.66 -9.27
C ALA A 464 -0.95 -38.36 -10.05
N LEU A 465 0.21 -37.70 -10.21
CA LEU A 465 1.34 -38.24 -10.99
C LEU A 465 2.09 -39.35 -10.25
N ALA A 466 2.35 -39.15 -8.96
CA ALA A 466 3.22 -40.05 -8.17
C ALA A 466 2.72 -41.51 -8.14
N PRO A 467 1.43 -41.81 -7.93
CA PRO A 467 0.91 -43.18 -7.96
C PRO A 467 1.15 -43.86 -9.31
N PHE A 468 0.94 -43.15 -10.42
CA PHE A 468 1.22 -43.69 -11.74
C PHE A 468 2.72 -43.92 -11.94
N MET A 469 3.58 -42.96 -11.59
CA MET A 469 5.03 -43.11 -11.73
C MET A 469 5.58 -44.30 -10.93
N ALA A 470 5.03 -44.57 -9.74
CA ALA A 470 5.42 -45.68 -8.87
C ALA A 470 5.10 -47.09 -9.44
N LEU A 471 4.35 -47.18 -10.54
CA LEU A 471 4.11 -48.44 -11.26
C LEU A 471 5.32 -48.90 -12.06
N SER A 472 6.30 -48.03 -12.27
CA SER A 472 7.53 -48.34 -13.00
C SER A 472 8.47 -49.22 -12.17
N SER A 473 9.11 -50.18 -12.84
CA SER A 473 10.19 -51.01 -12.31
C SER A 473 11.42 -50.80 -13.20
N ALA A 474 12.61 -50.68 -12.61
CA ALA A 474 13.82 -50.40 -13.39
C ALA A 474 14.33 -51.66 -14.12
N PRO A 475 14.58 -51.63 -15.45
CA PRO A 475 14.33 -50.54 -16.40
C PRO A 475 12.89 -50.54 -17.00
N ASP A 476 12.32 -49.35 -17.21
CA ASP A 476 11.05 -49.13 -17.92
C ASP A 476 11.30 -49.00 -19.42
N LEU A 477 10.79 -49.95 -20.20
CA LEU A 477 11.00 -50.03 -21.65
C LEU A 477 9.86 -49.40 -22.45
N ILE A 478 8.84 -48.87 -21.78
CA ILE A 478 7.73 -48.13 -22.40
C ILE A 478 8.06 -46.65 -22.45
N PHE A 479 8.46 -46.07 -21.33
CA PHE A 479 8.75 -44.64 -21.19
C PHE A 479 10.26 -44.37 -21.37
N THR A 480 10.71 -44.29 -22.62
CA THR A 480 12.13 -44.07 -22.99
C THR A 480 12.32 -42.82 -23.84
N GLY A 481 13.56 -42.31 -23.92
CA GLY A 481 13.90 -41.12 -24.70
C GLY A 481 13.12 -39.88 -24.24
N GLU A 482 12.47 -39.20 -25.18
CA GLU A 482 11.65 -38.00 -24.92
C GLU A 482 10.38 -38.30 -24.10
N ASN A 483 9.93 -39.55 -24.12
CA ASN A 483 8.75 -40.01 -23.39
C ASN A 483 9.09 -40.50 -21.99
N GLN A 484 10.23 -40.15 -21.41
CA GLN A 484 10.54 -40.53 -20.03
C GLN A 484 9.59 -39.83 -19.05
N LEU A 485 9.13 -40.55 -18.02
CA LEU A 485 8.16 -40.03 -17.05
C LEU A 485 8.65 -38.76 -16.33
N HIS A 486 9.95 -38.69 -16.01
CA HIS A 486 10.51 -37.50 -15.36
C HIS A 486 10.61 -36.30 -16.32
N VAL A 487 10.79 -36.55 -17.62
CA VAL A 487 10.74 -35.49 -18.65
C VAL A 487 9.32 -34.94 -18.75
N GLY A 488 8.30 -35.82 -18.80
CA GLY A 488 6.90 -35.40 -18.77
C GLY A 488 6.53 -34.62 -17.50
N ALA A 489 7.00 -35.06 -16.33
CA ALA A 489 6.79 -34.33 -15.08
C ALA A 489 7.42 -32.93 -15.11
N ALA A 490 8.64 -32.80 -15.65
CA ALA A 490 9.30 -31.50 -15.83
C ALA A 490 8.55 -30.60 -16.85
N GLN A 491 7.94 -31.18 -17.89
CA GLN A 491 7.09 -30.44 -18.84
C GLN A 491 5.81 -29.91 -18.16
N VAL A 492 5.20 -30.66 -17.25
CA VAL A 492 4.08 -30.19 -16.42
C VAL A 492 4.52 -29.01 -15.55
N GLU A 493 5.64 -29.13 -14.83
CA GLU A 493 6.20 -28.04 -14.02
C GLU A 493 6.45 -26.77 -14.87
N SER A 494 7.03 -26.92 -16.06
CA SER A 494 7.25 -25.82 -16.99
C SER A 494 5.94 -25.16 -17.45
N SER A 495 4.91 -25.96 -17.77
CA SER A 495 3.60 -25.48 -18.21
C SER A 495 2.88 -24.73 -17.09
N VAL A 496 2.93 -25.27 -15.87
CA VAL A 496 2.39 -24.65 -14.65
C VAL A 496 3.12 -23.35 -14.32
N ALA A 497 4.45 -23.31 -14.46
CA ALA A 497 5.23 -22.10 -14.26
C ALA A 497 4.87 -21.00 -15.28
N ARG A 498 4.60 -21.36 -16.53
CA ARG A 498 4.14 -20.42 -17.56
C ARG A 498 2.76 -19.84 -17.22
N LEU A 499 1.81 -20.68 -16.83
CA LEU A 499 0.48 -20.22 -16.36
C LEU A 499 0.62 -19.30 -15.13
N PHE A 500 1.49 -19.67 -14.19
CA PHE A 500 1.74 -18.84 -13.01
C PHE A 500 2.36 -17.47 -13.37
N ALA A 501 3.22 -17.41 -14.38
CA ALA A 501 3.80 -16.16 -14.86
C ALA A 501 2.72 -15.18 -15.36
N GLU A 502 1.64 -15.67 -15.98
CA GLU A 502 0.50 -14.84 -16.39
C GLU A 502 -0.18 -14.20 -15.17
N PHE A 503 -0.41 -14.97 -14.11
CA PHE A 503 -0.96 -14.46 -12.85
C PHE A 503 -0.02 -13.47 -12.15
N LYS A 504 1.30 -13.70 -12.19
CA LYS A 504 2.30 -12.75 -11.66
C LYS A 504 2.24 -11.42 -12.39
N THR A 505 2.19 -11.45 -13.71
CA THR A 505 2.08 -10.24 -14.54
C THR A 505 0.77 -9.49 -14.26
N ALA A 506 -0.37 -10.20 -14.25
CA ALA A 506 -1.67 -9.62 -13.93
C ALA A 506 -1.68 -8.99 -12.52
N ASN A 507 -1.06 -9.65 -11.53
CA ASN A 507 -0.94 -9.15 -10.17
C ASN A 507 -0.04 -7.90 -10.07
N ALA A 508 1.06 -7.86 -10.82
CA ALA A 508 1.93 -6.68 -10.89
C ALA A 508 1.22 -5.47 -11.49
N ILE A 509 0.44 -5.69 -12.55
CA ILE A 509 -0.38 -4.65 -13.19
C ILE A 509 -1.46 -4.16 -12.23
N ALA A 510 -2.21 -5.06 -11.59
CA ALA A 510 -3.21 -4.72 -10.56
C ALA A 510 -2.61 -3.88 -9.43
N SER A 511 -1.42 -4.28 -8.95
CA SER A 511 -0.69 -3.56 -7.89
C SER A 511 -0.30 -2.17 -8.35
N ALA A 512 0.27 -2.03 -9.56
CA ALA A 512 0.70 -0.75 -10.10
C ALA A 512 -0.48 0.23 -10.21
N LEU A 513 -1.65 -0.24 -10.64
CA LEU A 513 -2.86 0.57 -10.76
C LEU A 513 -3.40 1.03 -9.42
N PHE A 514 -3.62 0.09 -8.50
CA PHE A 514 -4.15 0.40 -7.18
C PHE A 514 -3.22 1.39 -6.47
N CYS A 515 -1.92 1.11 -6.46
CA CYS A 515 -0.91 1.95 -5.85
C CYS A 515 -0.83 3.34 -6.52
N SER A 516 -0.92 3.42 -7.84
CA SER A 516 -0.89 4.70 -8.56
C SER A 516 -2.12 5.55 -8.26
N LYS A 517 -3.31 4.93 -8.15
CA LYS A 517 -4.54 5.64 -7.74
C LYS A 517 -4.44 6.09 -6.28
N LEU A 518 -3.95 5.23 -5.40
CA LEU A 518 -3.78 5.52 -3.97
C LEU A 518 -2.81 6.69 -3.72
N VAL A 519 -1.60 6.65 -4.30
CA VAL A 519 -0.60 7.71 -4.08
C VAL A 519 -1.07 9.05 -4.63
N ARG A 520 -1.75 9.07 -5.79
CA ARG A 520 -2.34 10.28 -6.36
C ARG A 520 -3.43 10.86 -5.46
N TYR A 521 -4.33 10.01 -4.95
CA TYR A 521 -5.37 10.43 -4.03
C TYR A 521 -4.79 11.02 -2.75
N LEU A 522 -3.86 10.30 -2.10
CA LEU A 522 -3.20 10.78 -0.87
C LEU A 522 -2.43 12.08 -1.12
N HIS A 523 -1.78 12.25 -2.27
CA HIS A 523 -1.09 13.50 -2.60
C HIS A 523 -2.07 14.66 -2.75
N GLY A 524 -3.23 14.46 -3.37
CA GLY A 524 -4.30 15.44 -3.42
C GLY A 524 -4.73 15.89 -2.01
N VAL A 525 -4.90 14.94 -1.09
CA VAL A 525 -5.21 15.21 0.32
C VAL A 525 -4.10 16.00 1.01
N VAL A 526 -2.83 15.64 0.79
CA VAL A 526 -1.66 16.36 1.32
C VAL A 526 -1.63 17.80 0.83
N VAL A 527 -1.81 18.04 -0.47
CA VAL A 527 -1.81 19.39 -1.03
C VAL A 527 -2.91 20.24 -0.41
N GLU A 528 -4.12 19.71 -0.26
CA GLU A 528 -5.23 20.43 0.38
C GLU A 528 -4.97 20.72 1.86
N LYS A 529 -4.46 19.73 2.60
CA LYS A 529 -4.10 19.89 4.01
C LYS A 529 -3.01 20.95 4.19
N THR A 530 -1.95 20.91 3.37
CA THR A 530 -0.86 21.89 3.41
C THR A 530 -1.36 23.31 3.11
N HIS A 531 -2.31 23.49 2.19
CA HIS A 531 -2.92 24.81 1.96
C HIS A 531 -3.72 25.33 3.16
N LEU A 532 -4.43 24.46 3.88
CA LEU A 532 -5.17 24.84 5.09
C LEU A 532 -4.22 25.19 6.24
N ASP A 533 -3.15 24.41 6.42
CA ASP A 533 -2.12 24.64 7.44
C ASP A 533 -1.37 25.96 7.18
N ASP A 534 -1.14 26.34 5.91
CA ASP A 534 -0.56 27.64 5.53
C ASP A 534 -1.48 28.81 5.92
N THR A 535 -2.81 28.67 5.73
CA THR A 535 -3.77 29.73 6.14
C THR A 535 -3.91 29.88 7.65
N ALA A 536 -3.88 28.79 8.42
CA ALA A 536 -3.99 28.81 9.88
C ALA A 536 -2.73 29.38 10.57
N SER A 537 -1.56 29.14 9.97
CA SER A 537 -0.26 29.56 10.50
C SER A 537 0.08 31.03 10.23
N SER A 538 -0.78 31.76 9.52
CA SER A 538 -0.63 33.19 9.20
C SER A 538 -0.70 34.15 10.40
N SER A 539 -0.91 33.61 11.61
CA SER A 539 -0.92 34.35 12.88
C SER A 539 0.46 34.47 13.55
N ALA A 540 1.50 33.78 13.06
CA ALA A 540 2.83 33.78 13.65
C ALA A 540 3.87 34.55 12.81
N VAL A 541 4.72 35.27 13.54
CA VAL A 541 5.64 36.33 13.12
C VAL A 541 6.86 35.81 12.31
N SER A 542 7.36 36.67 11.41
CA SER A 542 8.72 36.72 10.78
C SER A 542 9.25 35.63 9.84
N GLN A 543 8.58 34.50 9.58
CA GLN A 543 9.04 33.53 8.57
C GLN A 543 8.46 33.76 7.17
N SER A 544 9.24 33.47 6.12
CA SER A 544 8.76 33.57 4.72
C SER A 544 7.66 32.54 4.48
N LYS A 545 6.54 32.94 3.86
CA LYS A 545 5.40 32.04 3.56
C LYS A 545 5.82 30.75 2.85
N LEU A 546 6.80 30.84 1.96
CA LEU A 546 7.37 29.68 1.27
C LEU A 546 8.03 28.69 2.25
N MET A 547 8.76 29.16 3.25
CA MET A 547 9.41 28.29 4.23
C MET A 547 8.39 27.53 5.08
N LEU A 548 7.33 28.20 5.55
CA LEU A 548 6.23 27.56 6.28
C LEU A 548 5.52 26.51 5.42
N PHE A 549 5.22 26.84 4.16
CA PHE A 549 4.65 25.90 3.20
C PHE A 549 5.55 24.67 2.99
N LEU A 550 6.86 24.85 2.81
CA LEU A 550 7.79 23.74 2.59
C LEU A 550 7.92 22.82 3.83
N ILE A 551 7.91 23.39 5.04
CA ILE A 551 7.93 22.62 6.29
C ILE A 551 6.64 21.80 6.42
N ALA A 552 5.48 22.42 6.21
CA ALA A 552 4.18 21.75 6.28
C ALA A 552 4.05 20.68 5.18
N TYR A 553 4.49 20.98 3.96
CA TYR A 553 4.47 20.02 2.84
C TYR A 553 5.36 18.81 3.13
N ARG A 554 6.57 19.01 3.66
CA ARG A 554 7.45 17.90 4.05
C ARG A 554 6.79 16.99 5.08
N ALA A 555 6.26 17.56 6.17
CA ALA A 555 5.61 16.78 7.22
C ALA A 555 4.40 15.99 6.70
N ASN A 556 3.57 16.62 5.84
CA ASN A 556 2.42 15.94 5.24
C ASN A 556 2.83 14.88 4.21
N ILE A 557 3.95 15.03 3.50
CA ILE A 557 4.52 13.97 2.63
C ILE A 557 5.01 12.79 3.48
N ASP A 558 5.67 13.02 4.61
CA ASP A 558 6.09 11.94 5.52
C ASP A 558 4.87 11.15 6.04
N ALA A 559 3.78 11.84 6.39
CA ALA A 559 2.50 11.21 6.76
C ALA A 559 1.89 10.41 5.60
N LEU A 560 1.98 10.92 4.36
CA LEU A 560 1.52 10.22 3.16
C LEU A 560 2.31 8.94 2.93
N VAL A 561 3.62 8.98 3.07
CA VAL A 561 4.47 7.79 2.92
C VAL A 561 4.08 6.74 3.95
N SER A 562 3.88 7.13 5.21
CA SER A 562 3.42 6.23 6.27
C SER A 562 2.06 5.58 5.95
N GLN A 563 1.07 6.39 5.57
CA GLN A 563 -0.27 5.92 5.21
C GLN A 563 -0.26 5.04 3.95
N TYR A 564 0.54 5.41 2.95
CA TYR A 564 0.71 4.64 1.72
C TYR A 564 1.34 3.28 2.01
N GLN A 565 2.45 3.23 2.75
CA GLN A 565 3.12 1.97 3.09
C GLN A 565 2.21 1.04 3.90
N PHE A 566 1.33 1.60 4.73
CA PHE A 566 0.33 0.83 5.47
C PHE A 566 -0.76 0.23 4.58
N LEU A 567 -1.19 0.95 3.55
CA LEU A 567 -2.33 0.55 2.69
C LEU A 567 -1.94 -0.19 1.42
N ALA A 568 -0.84 0.21 0.77
CA ALA A 568 -0.40 -0.32 -0.51
C ALA A 568 -0.17 -1.83 -0.48
N THR A 569 -0.54 -2.51 -1.56
CA THR A 569 -0.45 -3.96 -1.69
C THR A 569 0.13 -4.37 -3.03
N GLY A 570 0.87 -5.48 -3.01
CA GLY A 570 1.46 -6.12 -4.19
C GLY A 570 2.84 -5.60 -4.60
N PRO A 571 3.42 -6.20 -5.65
CA PRO A 571 4.85 -6.08 -5.96
C PRO A 571 5.24 -4.71 -6.53
N ALA A 572 4.30 -3.92 -7.06
CA ALA A 572 4.60 -2.62 -7.64
C ALA A 572 4.58 -1.47 -6.61
N ALA A 573 4.18 -1.74 -5.36
CA ALA A 573 3.97 -0.71 -4.34
C ALA A 573 5.19 0.19 -4.11
N GLN A 574 6.39 -0.38 -3.98
CA GLN A 574 7.61 0.41 -3.77
C GLN A 574 8.06 1.17 -5.03
N ALA A 575 7.95 0.56 -6.20
CA ALA A 575 8.32 1.19 -7.47
C ALA A 575 7.43 2.41 -7.76
N VAL A 576 6.12 2.31 -7.52
CA VAL A 576 5.18 3.42 -7.68
C VAL A 576 5.49 4.56 -6.70
N LEU A 577 5.75 4.24 -5.43
CA LEU A 577 6.11 5.25 -4.43
C LEU A 577 7.41 5.97 -4.78
N SER A 578 8.44 5.22 -5.15
CA SER A 578 9.72 5.78 -5.58
C SER A 578 9.55 6.69 -6.80
N GLY A 579 8.82 6.25 -7.82
CA GLY A 579 8.49 7.06 -9.00
C GLY A 579 7.76 8.35 -8.64
N PHE A 580 6.79 8.29 -7.73
CA PHE A 580 6.08 9.45 -7.21
C PHE A 580 7.02 10.43 -6.48
N LEU A 581 7.85 9.93 -5.56
CA LEU A 581 8.78 10.75 -4.78
C LEU A 581 9.88 11.39 -5.65
N HIS A 582 10.29 10.74 -6.74
CA HIS A 582 11.31 11.29 -7.66
C HIS A 582 10.73 12.24 -8.72
N ALA A 583 9.50 12.04 -9.17
CA ALA A 583 8.93 12.84 -10.24
C ALA A 583 7.96 13.92 -9.74
N VAL A 584 6.99 13.55 -8.91
CA VAL A 584 5.86 14.43 -8.56
C VAL A 584 6.24 15.40 -7.44
N VAL A 585 6.91 14.92 -6.40
CA VAL A 585 7.28 15.75 -5.25
C VAL A 585 8.22 16.90 -5.65
N PRO A 586 9.32 16.69 -6.40
CA PRO A 586 10.19 17.77 -6.82
C PRO A 586 9.50 18.75 -7.76
N ALA A 587 8.69 18.25 -8.70
CA ALA A 587 7.92 19.11 -9.62
C ALA A 587 6.93 20.01 -8.86
N HIS A 588 6.27 19.49 -7.82
CA HIS A 588 5.38 20.29 -6.97
C HIS A 588 6.13 21.36 -6.17
N ILE A 589 7.28 21.01 -5.58
CA ILE A 589 8.16 21.96 -4.87
C ILE A 589 8.62 23.06 -5.83
N GLN A 590 9.08 22.69 -7.03
CA GLN A 590 9.51 23.67 -8.04
C GLN A 590 8.39 24.62 -8.43
N LYS A 591 7.16 24.11 -8.61
CA LYS A 591 5.97 24.94 -8.89
C LYS A 591 5.69 25.93 -7.76
N ALA A 592 5.79 25.51 -6.50
CA ALA A 592 5.61 26.38 -5.33
C ALA A 592 6.70 27.46 -5.24
N VAL A 593 7.97 27.10 -5.49
CA VAL A 593 9.10 28.04 -5.51
C VAL A 593 8.93 29.10 -6.61
N VAL A 594 8.53 28.69 -7.82
CA VAL A 594 8.27 29.62 -8.94
C VAL A 594 7.12 30.57 -8.62
N ALA A 595 6.04 30.07 -8.00
CA ALA A 595 4.91 30.91 -7.59
C ALA A 595 5.31 31.94 -6.50
N ALA A 596 6.12 31.52 -5.51
CA ALA A 596 6.64 32.40 -4.49
C ALA A 596 7.60 33.45 -5.06
N HIS A 597 8.46 33.07 -6.00
CA HIS A 597 9.37 33.98 -6.68
C HIS A 597 8.62 35.08 -7.45
N ARG A 598 7.59 34.72 -8.23
CA ARG A 598 6.72 35.70 -8.91
C ARG A 598 6.05 36.66 -7.94
N THR A 599 5.62 36.16 -6.78
CA THR A 599 5.00 37.00 -5.74
C THR A 599 6.01 37.99 -5.15
N PHE A 600 7.25 37.53 -4.95
CA PHE A 600 8.35 38.39 -4.50
C PHE A 600 8.70 39.46 -5.54
N GLU A 601 8.82 39.12 -6.82
CA GLU A 601 9.05 40.10 -7.91
C GLU A 601 7.96 41.18 -7.95
N LEU A 602 6.69 40.79 -7.80
CA LEU A 602 5.57 41.73 -7.73
C LEU A 602 5.65 42.66 -6.51
N GLN A 603 6.03 42.15 -5.34
CA GLN A 603 6.22 42.96 -4.13
C GLN A 603 7.43 43.90 -4.27
N GLN A 604 8.52 43.42 -4.85
CA GLN A 604 9.71 44.22 -5.14
C GLN A 604 9.37 45.36 -6.09
N SER A 605 8.64 45.09 -7.18
CA SER A 605 8.17 46.13 -8.11
C SER A 605 7.37 47.21 -7.38
N LYS A 606 6.39 46.82 -6.55
CA LYS A 606 5.60 47.77 -5.75
C LYS A 606 6.46 48.62 -4.81
N LEU A 607 7.48 48.02 -4.20
CA LEU A 607 8.41 48.74 -3.32
C LEU A 607 9.27 49.73 -4.11
N VAL A 608 9.76 49.34 -5.29
CA VAL A 608 10.51 50.21 -6.19
C VAL A 608 9.65 51.41 -6.62
N ASP A 609 8.39 51.17 -7.00
CA ASP A 609 7.43 52.23 -7.36
C ASP A 609 7.15 53.16 -6.16
N ALA A 610 6.98 52.60 -4.96
CA ALA A 610 6.79 53.38 -3.74
C ALA A 610 8.02 54.25 -3.40
N ILE A 611 9.24 53.72 -3.58
CA ILE A 611 10.49 54.47 -3.39
C ILE A 611 10.62 55.57 -4.45
N ALA A 612 10.30 55.28 -5.71
CA ALA A 612 10.32 56.29 -6.78
C ALA A 612 9.35 57.44 -6.49
N THR A 613 8.13 57.10 -6.05
CA THR A 613 7.11 58.07 -5.62
C THR A 613 7.61 58.91 -4.44
N ALA A 614 8.15 58.27 -3.40
CA ALA A 614 8.68 58.96 -2.22
C ALA A 614 9.85 59.89 -2.57
N LYS A 615 10.75 59.47 -3.48
CA LYS A 615 11.84 60.33 -4.00
C LYS A 615 11.29 61.54 -4.75
N GLN A 616 10.29 61.36 -5.59
CA GLN A 616 9.67 62.46 -6.33
C GLN A 616 8.99 63.47 -5.39
N THR A 617 8.29 62.98 -4.37
CA THR A 617 7.72 63.83 -3.31
C THR A 617 8.80 64.60 -2.54
N LEU A 618 9.93 63.97 -2.23
CA LEU A 618 11.07 64.65 -1.59
C LEU A 618 11.67 65.75 -2.48
N VAL A 619 11.79 65.53 -3.79
CA VAL A 619 12.28 66.56 -4.73
C VAL A 619 11.33 67.76 -4.75
N LEU A 620 10.01 67.53 -4.81
CA LEU A 620 9.01 68.61 -4.78
C LEU A 620 9.05 69.39 -3.46
N LEU A 621 9.16 68.70 -2.33
CA LEU A 621 9.33 69.33 -1.01
C LEU A 621 10.61 70.17 -0.94
N ASN A 622 11.72 69.68 -1.51
CA ASN A 622 12.98 70.41 -1.51
C ASN A 622 12.92 71.67 -2.41
N GLN A 623 12.28 71.59 -3.59
CA GLN A 623 12.04 72.75 -4.44
C GLN A 623 11.16 73.81 -3.73
N SER A 624 10.09 73.37 -3.06
CA SER A 624 9.25 74.28 -2.26
C SER A 624 10.03 74.95 -1.12
N LEU A 625 10.97 74.23 -0.49
CA LEU A 625 11.85 74.79 0.54
C LEU A 625 12.84 75.82 -0.03
N GLU A 626 13.41 75.56 -1.21
CA GLU A 626 14.28 76.51 -1.92
C GLU A 626 13.52 77.79 -2.32
N GLU A 627 12.31 77.65 -2.86
CA GLU A 627 11.42 78.78 -3.17
C GLU A 627 11.11 79.60 -1.92
N SER A 628 10.71 78.96 -0.81
CA SER A 628 10.46 79.64 0.46
C SER A 628 11.70 80.35 1.00
N ASN A 629 12.89 79.76 0.83
CA ASN A 629 14.15 80.39 1.22
C ASN A 629 14.49 81.61 0.36
N SER A 630 14.23 81.55 -0.95
CA SER A 630 14.45 82.68 -1.86
C SER A 630 13.58 83.89 -1.49
N VAL A 631 12.29 83.65 -1.16
CA VAL A 631 11.36 84.67 -0.67
C VAL A 631 11.84 85.26 0.65
N ARG A 632 12.35 84.42 1.56
CA ARG A 632 12.92 84.88 2.84
C ARG A 632 14.15 85.78 2.63
N ILE A 633 15.05 85.42 1.73
CA ILE A 633 16.22 86.24 1.39
C ILE A 633 15.80 87.58 0.78
N GLU A 634 14.82 87.59 -0.11
CA GLU A 634 14.31 88.83 -0.71
C GLU A 634 13.66 89.75 0.34
N CYS A 635 12.90 89.17 1.28
CA CYS A 635 12.31 89.92 2.38
C CYS A 635 13.38 90.54 3.28
N MET A 636 14.43 89.79 3.65
CA MET A 636 15.57 90.33 4.41
C MET A 636 16.28 91.45 3.66
N ARG A 637 16.44 91.33 2.33
CA ARG A 637 17.05 92.38 1.52
C ARG A 637 16.23 93.67 1.54
N ARG A 638 14.90 93.58 1.39
CA ARG A 638 14.00 94.74 1.47
C ARG A 638 14.03 95.41 2.85
N GLU A 639 14.18 94.63 3.91
CA GLU A 639 14.32 95.14 5.27
C GLU A 639 15.63 95.91 5.46
N VAL A 640 16.75 95.39 4.96
CA VAL A 640 18.07 96.07 4.99
C VAL A 640 18.06 97.35 4.15
N ASP A 641 17.50 97.31 2.94
CA ASP A 641 17.38 98.50 2.08
C ASP A 641 16.47 99.57 2.71
N GLY A 642 15.37 99.15 3.37
CA GLY A 642 14.50 100.03 4.14
C GLY A 642 15.22 100.70 5.31
N GLN A 643 16.03 99.94 6.04
CA GLN A 643 16.84 100.46 7.16
C GLN A 643 17.87 101.50 6.67
N ARG A 644 18.53 101.23 5.54
CA ARG A 644 19.47 102.17 4.93
C ARG A 644 18.80 103.49 4.54
N GLN A 645 17.61 103.46 3.95
CA GLN A 645 16.86 104.68 3.62
C GLN A 645 16.47 105.49 4.86
N VAL A 646 16.15 104.82 5.96
CA VAL A 646 15.86 105.49 7.24
C VAL A 646 17.11 106.19 7.79
N ASP A 647 18.27 105.55 7.71
CA ASP A 647 19.52 106.13 8.20
C ASP A 647 20.02 107.29 7.31
N GLU A 648 19.82 107.21 5.98
CA GLU A 648 20.06 108.33 5.05
C GLU A 648 19.18 109.56 5.41
N ARG A 649 17.88 109.34 5.71
CA ARG A 649 16.99 110.43 6.17
C ARG A 649 17.41 111.02 7.51
N LYS A 650 17.88 110.20 8.46
CA LYS A 650 18.42 110.70 9.74
C LYS A 650 19.65 111.56 9.51
N ALA A 651 20.55 111.16 8.61
CA ALA A 651 21.75 111.93 8.27
C ALA A 651 21.40 113.27 7.59
N GLU A 652 20.40 113.31 6.71
CA GLU A 652 19.89 114.55 6.15
C GLU A 652 19.26 115.46 7.20
N GLN A 653 18.45 114.92 8.11
CA GLN A 653 17.86 115.66 9.22
C GLN A 653 18.93 116.23 10.15
N ALA A 654 20.00 115.47 10.44
CA ALA A 654 21.13 115.94 11.22
C ALA A 654 21.84 117.13 10.54
N ARG A 655 22.11 117.06 9.23
CA ARG A 655 22.69 118.18 8.47
C ARG A 655 21.80 119.42 8.46
N MET A 656 20.48 119.24 8.36
CA MET A 656 19.51 120.35 8.39
C MET A 656 19.50 121.04 9.75
N VAL A 657 19.58 120.26 10.84
CA VAL A 657 19.69 120.79 12.21
C VAL A 657 21.02 121.50 12.41
N GLU A 658 22.13 120.93 11.94
CA GLU A 658 23.46 121.58 11.98
C GLU A 658 23.47 122.92 11.21
N SER A 659 22.84 122.97 10.03
CA SER A 659 22.68 124.22 9.27
C SER A 659 21.85 125.26 10.03
N SER A 660 20.77 124.83 10.69
CA SER A 660 19.91 125.71 11.49
C SER A 660 20.64 126.25 12.72
N ILE A 661 21.52 125.44 13.33
CA ILE A 661 22.41 125.86 14.43
C ILE A 661 23.42 126.89 13.93
N ALA A 662 24.02 126.69 12.75
CA ALA A 662 24.96 127.64 12.18
C ALA A 662 24.30 129.00 11.86
N GLU A 663 23.07 129.01 11.36
CA GLU A 663 22.29 130.24 11.16
C GLU A 663 21.94 130.93 12.48
N ALA A 664 21.54 130.17 13.50
CA ALA A 664 21.28 130.72 14.84
C ALA A 664 22.55 131.32 15.46
N GLN A 665 23.72 130.69 15.26
CA GLN A 665 25.01 131.19 15.72
C GLN A 665 25.37 132.52 15.05
N ALA A 666 25.11 132.66 13.75
CA ALA A 666 25.33 133.91 13.02
C ALA A 666 24.41 135.06 13.49
N GLN A 667 23.17 134.75 13.88
CA GLN A 667 22.25 135.73 14.47
C GLN A 667 22.70 136.19 15.87
N ILE A 668 23.27 135.28 16.67
CA ILE A 668 23.83 135.59 17.99
C ILE A 668 25.05 136.52 17.87
N ASP A 669 25.93 136.28 16.90
CA ASP A 669 27.12 137.10 16.67
C ASP A 669 26.79 138.51 16.16
N GLN A 670 25.63 138.69 15.51
CA GLN A 670 25.11 139.99 15.12
C GLN A 670 24.52 140.73 16.32
N ALA A 671 23.74 140.04 17.17
CA ALA A 671 23.17 140.60 18.39
C ALA A 671 24.24 141.03 19.42
N MET A 672 25.38 140.31 19.46
CA MET A 672 26.51 140.66 20.32
C MET A 672 27.25 141.93 19.88
N ARG A 673 27.27 142.25 18.57
CA ARG A 673 27.87 143.49 18.05
C ARG A 673 27.01 144.72 18.32
N ASP A 674 25.69 144.56 18.33
CA ASP A 674 24.75 145.64 18.67
C ASP A 674 24.76 145.94 20.19
N LYS A 675 25.10 144.95 21.03
CA LYS A 675 25.25 145.07 22.48
C LYS A 675 26.43 145.98 22.89
N ASP A 676 27.56 145.92 22.19
CA ASP A 676 28.77 146.63 22.59
C ASP A 676 28.70 148.15 22.28
N ALA A 677 27.79 148.59 21.40
CA ALA A 677 27.58 150.01 21.08
C ALA A 677 26.68 150.75 22.10
N LEU A 678 25.92 150.04 22.94
CA LEU A 678 24.87 150.61 23.79
C LEU A 678 25.21 150.70 25.29
N PHE A 679 26.32 150.13 25.74
CA PHE A 679 26.69 150.04 27.18
C PHE A 679 27.67 151.11 27.71
N ALA A 680 27.91 152.20 26.96
CA ALA A 680 28.63 153.39 27.45
C ALA A 680 27.74 154.41 28.17
N LYS A 681 26.44 154.12 28.37
CA LYS A 681 25.49 155.05 28.97
C LYS A 681 24.66 154.37 30.06
N THR A 682 25.08 154.64 31.29
CA THR A 682 24.26 154.60 32.51
C THR A 682 24.29 153.30 33.32
N VAL A 683 25.25 153.33 34.24
CA VAL A 683 25.30 152.66 35.55
C VAL A 683 24.10 153.06 36.41
N GLU A 684 23.82 152.24 37.42
CA GLU A 684 23.21 152.61 38.71
C GLU A 684 21.73 152.26 38.90
N THR A 685 21.44 151.03 39.32
CA THR A 685 20.60 150.85 40.52
C THR A 685 20.86 149.52 41.25
N THR A 686 20.95 149.68 42.55
CA THR A 686 21.47 148.83 43.61
C THR A 686 20.46 147.79 44.14
N GLN A 687 21.02 146.79 44.85
CA GLN A 687 20.49 146.16 46.08
C GLN A 687 19.18 145.33 46.04
N ALA A 688 19.28 144.02 46.25
CA ALA A 688 19.19 143.39 47.60
C ALA A 688 18.85 141.87 47.54
N THR A 689 19.68 141.06 48.24
CA THR A 689 19.37 139.81 49.03
C THR A 689 18.48 138.71 48.43
N VAL A 690 18.95 137.51 48.04
CA VAL A 690 19.65 136.39 48.76
C VAL A 690 18.74 135.50 49.62
N ALA A 691 18.62 134.21 49.22
CA ALA A 691 18.55 132.96 50.03
C ALA A 691 17.98 131.82 49.13
N THR A 692 18.52 130.61 48.90
CA THR A 692 19.64 129.79 49.44
C THR A 692 19.76 128.60 48.42
N VAL A 693 20.89 128.33 47.74
CA VAL A 693 22.13 127.63 48.16
C VAL A 693 21.95 126.10 48.31
N GLU A 694 22.78 125.36 47.55
CA GLU A 694 23.41 124.07 47.92
C GLU A 694 22.49 122.81 47.95
N ILE A 695 22.88 121.55 47.66
CA ILE A 695 24.18 120.89 47.58
C ILE A 695 23.99 119.41 47.16
N ILE A 696 25.05 118.82 46.61
CA ILE A 696 25.38 117.38 46.62
C ILE A 696 24.64 116.43 45.64
N ALA A 697 25.40 116.09 44.59
CA ALA A 697 25.72 114.74 44.16
C ALA A 697 25.00 113.58 44.88
N LYS A 698 24.22 112.80 44.13
CA LYS A 698 24.07 111.36 44.38
C LYS A 698 23.48 110.70 43.12
N LYS A 699 24.23 109.78 42.50
CA LYS A 699 23.59 108.63 41.83
C LYS A 699 22.82 107.82 42.91
N PRO A 700 22.10 106.79 42.50
CA PRO A 700 20.94 106.66 41.59
C PRO A 700 19.73 106.29 42.50
N LYS A 701 18.60 105.74 42.02
CA LYS A 701 17.71 104.94 42.90
C LYS A 701 16.65 104.18 42.11
N GLU A 702 17.10 103.13 41.44
CA GLU A 702 16.21 102.01 41.16
C GLU A 702 16.16 101.15 42.44
N PHE A 703 14.96 100.93 42.99
CA PHE A 703 14.75 100.04 44.14
C PHE A 703 13.81 98.91 43.70
N SER A 704 14.20 97.66 43.93
CA SER A 704 13.48 96.49 43.43
C SER A 704 13.42 95.37 44.47
N GLY A 705 12.31 94.64 44.52
CA GLY A 705 12.09 93.58 45.49
C GLY A 705 10.72 92.92 45.34
N TYR A 706 10.50 91.84 46.09
CA TYR A 706 9.21 91.14 46.07
C TYR A 706 8.23 91.78 47.05
N LEU A 707 7.00 92.02 46.59
CA LEU A 707 5.88 92.44 47.44
C LEU A 707 4.67 91.55 47.17
N PHE A 708 3.83 91.37 48.19
CA PHE A 708 2.52 90.77 48.04
C PHE A 708 1.49 91.88 47.84
N ARG A 709 0.82 91.90 46.69
CA ARG A 709 -0.26 92.84 46.42
C ARG A 709 -1.61 92.16 46.63
N GLN A 710 -2.56 92.88 47.22
CA GLN A 710 -3.92 92.41 47.38
C GLN A 710 -4.70 92.57 46.06
N GLU A 711 -5.13 91.46 45.47
CA GLU A 711 -5.91 91.43 44.22
C GLU A 711 -7.34 90.93 44.50
N GLY A 712 -8.34 91.59 43.91
CA GLY A 712 -9.76 91.24 43.99
C GLY A 712 -10.57 92.09 44.97
N SER A 713 -11.56 92.81 44.44
CA SER A 713 -12.70 93.37 45.20
C SER A 713 -13.95 92.66 44.68
N GLY A 714 -14.39 91.62 45.38
CA GLY A 714 -15.52 90.77 45.00
C GLY A 714 -15.72 89.61 45.99
N LEU A 715 -16.94 89.04 46.00
CA LEU A 715 -17.54 88.12 46.98
C LEU A 715 -16.77 86.83 47.39
N LEU A 716 -15.53 86.61 46.93
CA LEU A 716 -14.73 85.40 47.21
C LEU A 716 -13.43 85.63 47.99
N GLY A 717 -13.35 86.74 48.74
CA GLY A 717 -12.28 86.99 49.70
C GLY A 717 -10.99 87.54 49.09
N LYS A 718 -10.26 88.33 49.89
CA LYS A 718 -9.03 89.02 49.51
C LYS A 718 -7.90 88.02 49.27
N LYS A 719 -7.34 87.96 48.06
CA LYS A 719 -6.17 87.12 47.74
C LYS A 719 -4.91 87.97 47.66
N TRP A 720 -3.84 87.50 48.30
CA TRP A 720 -2.52 88.13 48.24
C TRP A 720 -1.66 87.39 47.23
N LYS A 721 -1.06 88.13 46.29
CA LYS A 721 -0.23 87.56 45.23
C LYS A 721 1.15 88.20 45.27
N GLN A 722 2.18 87.35 45.32
CA GLN A 722 3.57 87.81 45.26
C GLN A 722 3.94 88.16 43.82
N SER A 723 4.58 89.29 43.62
CA SER A 723 5.15 89.68 42.33
C SER A 723 6.42 90.49 42.57
N PHE A 724 7.25 90.63 41.54
CA PHE A 724 8.49 91.39 41.63
C PHE A 724 8.23 92.82 41.18
N PHE A 725 8.58 93.79 42.01
CA PHE A 725 8.30 95.21 41.75
C PHE A 725 9.57 96.02 41.65
N VAL A 726 9.54 97.05 40.80
CA VAL A 726 10.67 97.97 40.57
C VAL A 726 10.16 99.40 40.61
N LEU A 727 10.76 100.23 41.47
CA LEU A 727 10.53 101.66 41.55
C LEU A 727 11.69 102.38 40.86
N LYS A 728 11.41 103.03 39.73
CA LYS A 728 12.40 103.71 38.88
C LYS A 728 11.82 105.01 38.34
N ASP A 729 12.54 106.11 38.55
CA ASP A 729 12.17 107.46 38.09
C ASP A 729 10.71 107.86 38.41
N GLY A 730 10.25 107.59 39.65
CA GLY A 730 8.89 107.90 40.10
C GLY A 730 7.79 107.01 39.51
N ARG A 731 8.16 105.94 38.78
CA ARG A 731 7.24 104.95 38.23
C ARG A 731 7.42 103.60 38.92
N PHE A 732 6.30 102.99 39.25
CA PHE A 732 6.23 101.70 39.93
C PHE A 732 5.77 100.62 38.95
N LEU A 733 6.66 99.68 38.68
CA LEU A 733 6.53 98.63 37.67
C LEU A 733 6.32 97.27 38.33
N CYS A 734 5.54 96.40 37.69
CA CYS A 734 5.20 95.05 38.17
C CYS A 734 5.62 93.97 37.18
N PHE A 735 6.33 92.95 37.67
CA PHE A 735 6.77 91.79 36.89
C PHE A 735 6.38 90.49 37.57
N LYS A 736 6.16 89.45 36.77
CA LYS A 736 5.82 88.13 37.30
C LYS A 736 6.91 87.56 38.21
N ALA A 737 8.17 87.80 37.87
CA ALA A 737 9.35 87.36 38.61
C ALA A 737 10.56 88.26 38.25
N LYS A 738 11.64 88.20 39.04
CA LYS A 738 12.85 89.00 38.80
C LYS A 738 13.49 88.79 37.41
N SER A 739 13.50 87.56 36.90
CA SER A 739 14.08 87.24 35.58
C SER A 739 13.37 87.96 34.42
N TYR A 740 12.07 88.23 34.54
CA TYR A 740 11.33 88.94 33.50
C TYR A 740 11.77 90.40 33.38
N TYR A 741 12.19 90.99 34.50
CA TYR A 741 12.77 92.33 34.51
C TYR A 741 14.19 92.32 33.92
N GLU A 742 15.03 91.36 34.30
CA GLU A 742 16.42 91.24 33.80
C GLU A 742 16.48 90.92 32.29
N GLU A 743 15.48 90.23 31.76
CA GLU A 743 15.30 89.97 30.32
C GLU A 743 14.71 91.17 29.54
N ASN A 744 14.55 92.35 30.17
CA ASN A 744 13.93 93.55 29.59
C ASN A 744 12.52 93.33 28.99
N ARG A 745 11.75 92.39 29.55
CA ARG A 745 10.36 92.19 29.13
C ARG A 745 9.49 93.37 29.59
N GLU A 746 8.36 93.57 28.94
CA GLU A 746 7.41 94.60 29.34
C GLU A 746 6.77 94.26 30.70
N SER A 747 6.49 95.31 31.50
CA SER A 747 5.81 95.16 32.78
C SER A 747 4.43 94.55 32.57
N MET A 748 4.00 93.67 33.48
CA MET A 748 2.69 93.01 33.36
C MET A 748 1.52 94.01 33.39
N GLU A 749 1.75 95.20 33.92
CA GLU A 749 0.77 96.28 33.99
C GLU A 749 1.40 97.60 33.57
N PRO A 750 0.60 98.58 33.11
CA PRO A 750 1.08 99.91 32.80
C PRO A 750 1.83 100.51 34.00
N PRO A 751 2.99 101.19 33.78
CA PRO A 751 3.77 101.79 34.87
C PRO A 751 2.91 102.77 35.69
N LEU A 752 2.84 102.58 37.01
CA LEU A 752 2.09 103.47 37.89
C LEU A 752 2.97 104.65 38.31
N SER A 753 2.60 105.88 37.99
CA SER A 753 3.28 107.05 38.55
C SER A 753 2.88 107.22 40.02
N VAL A 754 3.86 107.28 40.92
CA VAL A 754 3.64 107.37 42.37
C VAL A 754 3.82 108.77 42.95
N SER A 755 4.07 109.78 42.10
CA SER A 755 4.11 111.19 42.51
C SER A 755 2.75 111.60 43.10
N GLY A 756 2.79 112.21 44.29
CA GLY A 756 1.61 112.62 45.05
C GLY A 756 0.85 111.50 45.78
N TYR A 757 1.27 110.23 45.71
CA TYR A 757 0.64 109.16 46.48
C TYR A 757 1.03 109.22 47.96
N THR A 758 0.06 109.09 48.86
CA THR A 758 0.32 109.04 50.31
C THR A 758 0.49 107.59 50.77
N VAL A 759 1.59 107.30 51.47
CA VAL A 759 1.80 105.99 52.09
C VAL A 759 1.09 105.94 53.45
N LEU A 760 0.14 105.02 53.61
CA LEU A 760 -0.61 104.80 54.85
C LEU A 760 -0.20 103.46 55.45
N GLU A 761 0.49 103.51 56.58
CA GLU A 761 0.91 102.30 57.30
C GLU A 761 -0.23 101.72 58.14
N SER A 762 -0.26 100.39 58.24
CA SER A 762 -1.26 99.68 59.04
C SER A 762 -0.85 99.63 60.51
N ARG A 763 -1.71 100.12 61.42
CA ARG A 763 -1.47 100.05 62.88
C ARG A 763 -1.64 98.65 63.49
N SER A 764 -2.25 97.72 62.75
CA SER A 764 -2.63 96.39 63.25
C SER A 764 -1.80 95.23 62.69
N HIS A 765 -1.02 95.45 61.62
CA HIS A 765 -0.15 94.43 61.02
C HIS A 765 1.17 95.07 60.59
N GLY A 766 2.27 94.64 61.24
CA GLY A 766 3.60 95.25 61.11
C GLY A 766 4.07 95.46 59.67
N ASN A 767 3.76 94.52 58.76
CA ASN A 767 4.42 94.42 57.43
C ASN A 767 3.53 94.87 56.27
N GLU A 768 2.41 95.54 56.58
CA GLU A 768 1.47 96.04 55.59
C GLU A 768 1.51 97.56 55.47
N PHE A 769 1.43 98.03 54.23
CA PHE A 769 1.30 99.45 53.92
C PHE A 769 0.37 99.62 52.71
N LYS A 770 -0.20 100.82 52.58
CA LYS A 770 -1.13 101.15 51.50
C LYS A 770 -0.65 102.39 50.76
N LEU A 771 -0.84 102.42 49.45
CA LEU A 771 -0.61 103.59 48.61
C LEU A 771 -1.96 104.19 48.24
N ALA A 772 -2.24 105.38 48.76
CA ALA A 772 -3.45 106.12 48.49
C ALA A 772 -3.17 107.24 47.46
N PRO A 773 -3.92 107.33 46.35
CA PRO A 773 -3.72 108.39 45.36
C PRO A 773 -4.10 109.77 45.89
N PRO A 774 -3.53 110.87 45.34
CA PRO A 774 -3.83 112.25 45.74
C PRO A 774 -5.23 112.73 45.35
N THR A 775 -5.85 112.10 44.35
CA THR A 775 -7.24 112.34 43.91
C THR A 775 -8.05 111.04 44.00
N ALA A 776 -9.38 111.12 43.96
CA ALA A 776 -10.27 109.97 44.12
C ALA A 776 -9.92 108.84 43.13
N GLY A 777 -9.28 107.79 43.64
CA GLY A 777 -8.72 106.70 42.85
C GLY A 777 -8.49 105.45 43.68
N ARG A 778 -7.98 104.41 43.04
CA ARG A 778 -7.81 103.08 43.66
C ARG A 778 -6.64 103.08 44.65
N THR A 779 -6.92 102.81 45.93
CA THR A 779 -5.90 102.53 46.93
C THR A 779 -5.33 101.11 46.73
N PHE A 780 -4.00 101.00 46.67
CA PHE A 780 -3.32 99.72 46.57
C PHE A 780 -2.83 99.27 47.95
N CYS A 781 -3.06 98.02 48.32
CA CYS A 781 -2.60 97.43 49.58
C CYS A 781 -1.48 96.43 49.31
N PHE A 782 -0.35 96.62 50.01
CA PHE A 782 0.85 95.80 49.89
C PHE A 782 1.26 95.21 51.23
N ARG A 783 1.86 94.03 51.17
CA ARG A 783 2.52 93.37 52.30
C ARG A 783 3.95 93.03 51.90
N ALA A 784 4.92 93.47 52.69
CA ALA A 784 6.32 93.12 52.48
C ALA A 784 6.64 91.76 53.13
N PRO A 785 7.68 91.05 52.67
CA PRO A 785 8.11 89.77 53.25
C PRO A 785 8.58 89.89 54.72
N SER A 786 9.14 91.04 55.12
CA SER A 786 9.62 91.34 56.47
C SER A 786 9.32 92.79 56.88
N ASP A 787 9.42 93.08 58.18
CA ASP A 787 9.23 94.41 58.77
C ASP A 787 10.29 95.40 58.24
N ASP A 788 11.55 94.95 58.18
CA ASP A 788 12.68 95.73 57.64
C ASP A 788 12.49 96.06 56.15
N ASP A 789 12.00 95.10 55.35
CA ASP A 789 11.68 95.32 53.93
C ASP A 789 10.55 96.34 53.77
N LYS A 790 9.52 96.29 54.63
CA LYS A 790 8.45 97.28 54.63
C LYS A 790 9.01 98.67 54.90
N GLU A 791 9.81 98.85 55.95
CA GLU A 791 10.37 100.15 56.30
C GLU A 791 11.19 100.73 55.15
N MET A 792 12.02 99.91 54.49
CA MET A 792 12.75 100.33 53.30
C MET A 792 11.83 100.70 52.13
N TRP A 793 10.79 99.90 51.85
CA TRP A 793 9.81 100.21 50.79
C TRP A 793 9.04 101.49 51.08
N VAL A 794 8.56 101.69 52.30
CA VAL A 794 7.82 102.89 52.72
C VAL A 794 8.72 104.13 52.63
N GLN A 795 9.97 104.04 53.11
CA GLN A 795 10.94 105.13 53.00
C GLN A 795 11.20 105.51 51.54
N LYS A 796 11.39 104.51 50.66
CA LYS A 796 11.66 104.74 49.23
C LYS A 796 10.44 105.29 48.48
N PHE A 797 9.23 104.87 48.85
CA PHE A 797 8.00 105.45 48.30
C PHE A 797 7.77 106.88 48.76
N ASN A 798 8.01 107.20 50.03
CA ASN A 798 7.93 108.57 50.53
C ASN A 798 9.00 109.47 49.88
N GLU A 799 10.21 108.94 49.64
CA GLU A 799 11.24 109.64 48.85
C GLU A 799 10.77 109.90 47.41
N ALA A 800 10.12 108.93 46.74
CA ALA A 800 9.69 109.04 45.34
C ALA A 800 8.36 109.78 45.12
N SER A 801 7.49 109.87 46.14
CA SER A 801 6.21 110.59 46.07
C SER A 801 6.37 112.11 46.23
N ASN A 802 7.45 112.54 46.90
CA ASN A 802 7.79 113.95 47.13
C ASN A 802 8.55 114.62 45.96
N PHE A 803 8.59 113.98 44.78
CA PHE A 803 9.19 114.49 43.54
C PHE A 803 8.14 114.88 42.51
#